data_AF-A0AAW1P376-F1
#
_entry.id   AF-A0AAW1P376-F1
#
_cell.length_a   1.000
_cell.length_b   1.000
_cell.length_c   1.000
_cell.angle_alpha   90.00
_cell.angle_beta   90.00
_cell.angle_gamma   90.00
#
_symmetry.space_group_name_H-M   'P 1'
#
loop_
_entity.id
_entity.type
_entity.pdbx_description
1 polymer ?
#
loop_
_entity_poly.entity_id
_entity_poly.type
_entity_poly.pdbx_seq_one_letter_code
_entity_poly.pdbx_strand_id
1 'polypeptide(L)'
;MGSHRAAGLFWATCLICVVAQCQSRFIIEKGGLKIKFPMSARDQHPGGFDVALANFGAPKYGGELLGKLVYVEKDHGHANVCSPDCQYACQAFSAAQPPFHLNGDLNPSKPSEVTNFIMMVDRGPVRDDMSACKFAEKVWNAQEAGAQGVIVVNYEDRLTTMEAPDDQDEASYKYLQNITIPAAFITKSDGQALKDLLKVGSDGTPEDAYVVMDWNDILPRAEKVSWEFWTNSNDQCGPVCDVQRDFIREFVPVAKELEKNWTTFTPHYIVWVCPPAYRDSQECVTQCIHKGRYCTPDPDGDLLAGFSGADIVQENLRQLCVFKLGNDSAMPWVWWDYVTKFADECKMSENHYNEECAERVFTELNGNQWSSLDKLRQCIGDINADAENAIMEAEMKSQKGDASTGEVYILPTIRINDGQYRGKLAYSEVLRAICASFKRDEEPAVCLNVSDDDCREGSVGDATCKANTDGMTKCVDTFGGYKCACGNGFIGHTDASGKEVCLNINECISTQAADLDPKCTCDRCACQDTIGGYQCIENIKDECADNEGGCWTGEFTVNGKKKLVSACQDNLAEYKDAASRGKPLDSVDLHKCHCPPCFTEFQAADGKKECVPKCDLDYCDEPTGVCHEAPGSTSSGTAGWAVVLIVFGCLSAVAVAGYAAYRLRIRSAMHQEIRAIMAQYMPLENQEGMENGEADGKNHSSQLV
;
A
#
# COMPACT_ATOMS: atom_id res chain seq x y z
N MET A 1 -13.61 46.81 -79.26
CA MET A 1 -14.90 46.30 -78.75
C MET A 1 -14.67 44.83 -78.41
N GLY A 2 -14.36 44.45 -77.17
CA GLY A 2 -15.30 44.23 -76.05
C GLY A 2 -15.65 42.73 -75.97
N SER A 3 -15.11 41.96 -75.00
CA SER A 3 -15.83 41.31 -73.87
C SER A 3 -16.85 40.22 -74.29
N HIS A 4 -17.05 39.03 -73.70
CA HIS A 4 -16.59 38.31 -72.51
C HIS A 4 -17.19 36.86 -72.57
N ARG A 5 -16.52 35.89 -71.93
CA ARG A 5 -17.02 34.74 -71.11
C ARG A 5 -18.01 33.68 -71.65
N ALA A 6 -17.61 32.39 -71.54
CA ALA A 6 -18.29 31.26 -70.85
C ALA A 6 -17.48 29.96 -71.07
N ALA A 7 -16.67 29.48 -70.12
CA ALA A 7 -17.03 28.51 -69.06
C ALA A 7 -17.42 27.11 -69.59
N GLY A 8 -16.41 26.23 -69.77
CA GLY A 8 -16.59 24.80 -70.05
C GLY A 8 -16.22 23.96 -68.82
N LEU A 9 -17.16 23.13 -68.39
CA LEU A 9 -17.00 22.07 -67.39
C LEU A 9 -16.09 20.96 -67.95
N PHE A 10 -14.99 20.66 -67.26
CA PHE A 10 -14.37 19.33 -67.26
C PHE A 10 -14.10 18.96 -65.79
N TRP A 11 -14.81 17.94 -65.30
CA TRP A 11 -14.55 17.34 -64.00
C TRP A 11 -13.26 16.51 -64.09
N ALA A 12 -12.21 16.99 -63.43
CA ALA A 12 -11.03 16.21 -63.11
C ALA A 12 -11.19 15.69 -61.67
N THR A 13 -11.45 14.38 -61.53
CA THR A 13 -11.31 13.67 -60.25
C THR A 13 -9.84 13.60 -59.90
N CYS A 14 -9.42 14.50 -59.00
CA CYS A 14 -8.09 14.51 -58.41
C CYS A 14 -8.02 13.42 -57.34
N LEU A 15 -7.23 12.37 -57.60
CA LEU A 15 -6.88 11.35 -56.63
C LEU A 15 -5.93 12.01 -55.60
N ILE A 16 -6.47 12.45 -54.47
CA ILE A 16 -5.67 12.91 -53.33
C ILE A 16 -5.09 11.67 -52.67
N CYS A 17 -3.82 11.37 -52.96
CA CYS A 17 -3.00 10.53 -52.10
C CYS A 17 -2.90 11.23 -50.74
N VAL A 18 -3.68 10.77 -49.77
CA VAL A 18 -3.44 11.07 -48.36
C VAL A 18 -2.15 10.36 -48.00
N VAL A 19 -1.05 11.11 -48.04
CA VAL A 19 0.18 10.72 -47.35
C VAL A 19 -0.18 10.74 -45.87
N ALA A 20 -0.50 9.58 -45.32
CA ALA A 20 -0.51 9.39 -43.88
C ALA A 20 0.94 9.59 -43.43
N GLN A 21 1.27 10.82 -43.05
CA GLN A 21 2.46 11.08 -42.26
C GLN A 21 2.26 10.28 -40.97
N CYS A 22 2.99 9.17 -40.87
CA CYS A 22 3.18 8.45 -39.63
C CYS A 22 4.01 9.37 -38.74
N GLN A 23 3.34 10.31 -38.06
CA GLN A 23 3.95 11.06 -36.99
C GLN A 23 4.03 10.11 -35.81
N SER A 24 5.25 9.84 -35.33
CA SER A 24 5.45 9.24 -34.01
C SER A 24 4.68 10.09 -33.00
N ARG A 25 3.57 9.53 -32.50
CA ARG A 25 2.75 10.18 -31.49
C ARG A 25 3.31 9.81 -30.13
N PHE A 26 3.96 10.77 -29.49
CA PHE A 26 4.31 10.68 -28.09
C PHE A 26 3.03 10.59 -27.26
N ILE A 27 2.97 9.62 -26.34
CA ILE A 27 1.92 9.57 -25.33
C ILE A 27 2.14 10.78 -24.42
N ILE A 28 1.18 11.71 -24.46
CA ILE A 28 1.16 12.93 -23.64
C ILE A 28 0.29 12.62 -22.42
N GLU A 29 0.83 12.85 -21.23
CA GLU A 29 0.09 12.66 -19.99
C GLU A 29 -0.90 13.80 -19.81
N LYS A 30 -2.20 13.47 -19.85
CA LYS A 30 -3.25 14.45 -19.67
C LYS A 30 -3.39 14.81 -18.19
N GLY A 31 -3.04 16.04 -17.82
CA GLY A 31 -3.26 16.58 -16.47
C GLY A 31 -2.30 16.11 -15.37
N GLY A 32 -1.01 15.92 -15.67
CA GLY A 32 0.02 15.53 -14.69
C GLY A 32 0.54 16.66 -13.77
N LEU A 33 0.17 17.92 -14.05
CA LEU A 33 0.54 19.07 -13.22
C LEU A 33 -0.69 19.94 -12.92
N LYS A 34 -0.92 20.24 -11.64
CA LYS A 34 -2.10 21.01 -11.18
C LYS A 34 -1.69 22.15 -10.26
N ILE A 35 -2.39 23.27 -10.34
CA ILE A 35 -2.24 24.36 -9.37
C ILE A 35 -3.05 24.01 -8.12
N LYS A 36 -2.41 24.03 -6.95
CA LYS A 36 -3.11 23.89 -5.66
C LYS A 36 -3.52 25.24 -5.12
N PHE A 37 -2.63 26.23 -5.22
CA PHE A 37 -2.82 27.58 -4.73
C PHE A 37 -2.07 28.58 -5.64
N PRO A 38 -2.62 29.78 -5.93
CA PRO A 38 -3.89 30.33 -5.42
C PRO A 38 -5.14 29.65 -5.99
N MET A 39 -6.23 29.64 -5.21
CA MET A 39 -7.48 28.96 -5.62
C MET A 39 -8.09 29.57 -6.89
N SER A 40 -7.95 30.88 -7.10
CA SER A 40 -8.40 31.56 -8.32
C SER A 40 -7.75 31.00 -9.59
N ALA A 41 -6.44 30.71 -9.55
CA ALA A 41 -5.71 30.13 -10.66
C ALA A 41 -6.04 28.65 -10.85
N ARG A 42 -6.19 27.89 -9.75
CA ARG A 42 -6.69 26.51 -9.81
C ARG A 42 -8.04 26.43 -10.50
N ASP A 43 -8.97 27.32 -10.16
CA ASP A 43 -10.33 27.30 -10.71
C ASP A 43 -10.35 27.75 -12.19
N GLN A 44 -9.35 28.49 -12.66
CA GLN A 44 -9.15 28.82 -14.09
C GLN A 44 -8.55 27.64 -14.88
N HIS A 45 -7.77 26.79 -14.22
CA HIS A 45 -7.12 25.61 -14.81
C HIS A 45 -7.57 24.30 -14.13
N PRO A 46 -8.88 23.96 -14.13
CA PRO A 46 -9.40 22.83 -13.36
C PRO A 46 -8.91 21.46 -13.87
N GLY A 47 -8.56 21.38 -15.15
CA GLY A 47 -7.98 20.18 -15.77
C GLY A 47 -6.47 20.02 -15.56
N GLY A 48 -5.82 21.02 -14.96
CA GLY A 48 -4.35 21.08 -14.89
C GLY A 48 -3.70 21.36 -16.25
N PHE A 49 -2.42 21.02 -16.33
CA PHE A 49 -1.57 21.15 -17.50
C PHE A 49 -1.09 19.77 -17.95
N ASP A 50 -0.98 19.60 -19.27
CA ASP A 50 -0.42 18.39 -19.86
C ASP A 50 1.10 18.41 -19.71
N VAL A 51 1.67 17.25 -19.41
CA VAL A 51 3.12 17.13 -19.19
C VAL A 51 3.70 15.97 -19.98
N ALA A 52 4.96 16.09 -20.38
CA ALA A 52 5.77 14.96 -20.78
C ALA A 52 6.79 14.64 -19.68
N LEU A 53 6.79 13.39 -19.21
CA LEU A 53 7.72 12.95 -18.17
C LEU A 53 9.13 12.68 -18.74
N ALA A 54 10.15 12.94 -17.94
CA ALA A 54 11.52 12.53 -18.26
C ALA A 54 11.67 11.01 -18.23
N ASN A 55 12.52 10.45 -19.11
CA ASN A 55 12.96 9.05 -19.02
C ASN A 55 14.11 8.84 -18.01
N PHE A 56 14.26 9.75 -17.04
CA PHE A 56 15.25 9.70 -15.97
C PHE A 56 14.67 10.32 -14.68
N GLY A 57 15.38 10.17 -13.56
CA GLY A 57 14.90 10.57 -12.25
C GLY A 57 13.89 9.59 -11.65
N ALA A 58 13.29 9.94 -10.51
CA ALA A 58 12.39 9.06 -9.76
C ALA A 58 10.96 9.64 -9.67
N PRO A 59 10.10 9.37 -10.67
CA PRO A 59 8.69 9.72 -10.59
C PRO A 59 7.95 8.91 -9.52
N LYS A 60 7.02 9.57 -8.83
CA LYS A 60 6.25 8.98 -7.74
C LYS A 60 5.00 8.25 -8.23
N TYR A 61 5.14 7.27 -9.12
CA TYR A 61 4.02 6.45 -9.59
C TYR A 61 3.15 5.99 -8.42
N GLY A 62 1.82 6.16 -8.55
CA GLY A 62 0.85 5.88 -7.48
C GLY A 62 0.75 6.94 -6.39
N GLY A 63 1.38 8.12 -6.58
CA GLY A 63 1.33 9.22 -5.61
C GLY A 63 1.48 10.59 -6.25
N GLU A 64 1.68 11.60 -5.39
CA GLU A 64 1.80 13.00 -5.80
C GLU A 64 2.96 13.72 -5.09
N LEU A 65 3.42 14.82 -5.69
CA LEU A 65 4.37 15.75 -5.10
C LEU A 65 3.76 17.15 -5.08
N LEU A 66 3.30 17.57 -3.90
CA LEU A 66 2.96 18.96 -3.62
C LEU A 66 4.23 19.73 -3.29
N GLY A 67 4.43 20.88 -3.94
CA GLY A 67 5.54 21.78 -3.63
C GLY A 67 5.25 23.23 -3.96
N LYS A 68 5.98 24.12 -3.28
CA LYS A 68 6.02 25.55 -3.60
C LYS A 68 6.78 25.76 -4.89
N LEU A 69 6.18 26.48 -5.83
CA LEU A 69 6.75 26.76 -7.13
C LEU A 69 7.84 27.84 -7.00
N VAL A 70 8.99 27.62 -7.64
CA VAL A 70 10.11 28.56 -7.65
C VAL A 70 10.62 28.75 -9.08
N TYR A 71 10.89 29.99 -9.46
CA TYR A 71 11.46 30.34 -10.76
C TYR A 71 12.54 31.42 -10.56
N VAL A 72 13.81 31.03 -10.74
CA VAL A 72 14.96 31.88 -10.41
C VAL A 72 15.26 32.85 -11.55
N GLU A 73 14.53 33.96 -11.58
CA GLU A 73 14.69 35.05 -12.55
C GLU A 73 14.48 36.41 -11.88
N LYS A 74 15.16 37.45 -12.40
CA LYS A 74 15.13 38.81 -11.85
C LYS A 74 13.73 39.40 -11.74
N ASP A 75 12.91 39.22 -12.76
CA ASP A 75 11.54 39.78 -12.82
C ASP A 75 10.56 39.03 -11.90
N HIS A 76 10.98 37.91 -11.33
CA HIS A 76 10.22 37.07 -10.40
C HIS A 76 10.80 37.12 -8.97
N GLY A 77 11.50 38.21 -8.62
CA GLY A 77 11.95 38.48 -7.25
C GLY A 77 13.29 37.84 -6.87
N HIS A 78 14.01 37.22 -7.80
CA HIS A 78 15.31 36.60 -7.55
C HIS A 78 16.46 37.41 -8.14
N ALA A 79 17.26 38.05 -7.28
CA ALA A 79 18.38 38.91 -7.70
C ALA A 79 19.65 38.13 -8.12
N ASN A 80 19.59 36.80 -8.17
CA ASN A 80 20.72 35.93 -8.47
C ASN A 80 21.19 36.10 -9.92
N VAL A 81 22.50 36.13 -10.11
CA VAL A 81 23.15 36.22 -11.43
C VAL A 81 23.89 34.92 -11.73
N CYS A 82 23.67 34.38 -12.92
CA CYS A 82 24.29 33.16 -13.44
C CYS A 82 24.83 33.39 -14.86
N SER A 83 25.72 32.52 -15.34
CA SER A 83 26.19 32.52 -16.73
C SER A 83 26.22 31.09 -17.30
N PRO A 84 25.24 30.68 -18.13
CA PRO A 84 24.06 31.41 -18.62
C PRO A 84 23.06 31.80 -17.51
N ASP A 85 22.07 32.65 -17.84
CA ASP A 85 21.04 33.12 -16.89
C ASP A 85 20.41 31.99 -16.06
N CYS A 86 20.07 32.29 -14.80
CA CYS A 86 19.73 31.27 -13.80
C CYS A 86 18.49 30.43 -14.18
N GLN A 87 17.55 31.02 -14.93
CA GLN A 87 16.36 30.32 -15.43
C GLN A 87 16.70 29.11 -16.30
N TYR A 88 17.90 29.04 -16.89
CA TYR A 88 18.31 27.91 -17.72
C TYR A 88 18.94 26.77 -16.94
N ALA A 89 19.29 26.96 -15.66
CA ALA A 89 19.92 25.96 -14.80
C ALA A 89 21.15 25.24 -15.43
N CYS A 90 21.91 25.95 -16.26
CA CYS A 90 23.12 25.43 -16.92
C CYS A 90 24.41 25.64 -16.12
N GLN A 91 24.29 25.94 -14.84
CA GLN A 91 25.39 25.99 -13.89
C GLN A 91 24.85 25.68 -12.49
N ALA A 92 25.74 25.24 -11.59
CA ALA A 92 25.38 25.04 -10.19
C ALA A 92 24.89 26.35 -9.55
N PHE A 93 23.76 26.30 -8.84
CA PHE A 93 23.19 27.47 -8.15
C PHE A 93 24.05 27.98 -6.99
N SER A 94 24.91 27.13 -6.43
CA SER A 94 25.94 27.52 -5.46
C SER A 94 26.99 28.48 -6.04
N ALA A 95 27.16 28.50 -7.37
CA ALA A 95 28.04 29.42 -8.09
C ALA A 95 27.36 30.73 -8.51
N ALA A 96 26.04 30.87 -8.30
CA ALA A 96 25.30 32.09 -8.57
C ALA A 96 25.82 33.26 -7.69
N GLN A 97 25.53 34.49 -8.10
CA GLN A 97 25.90 35.69 -7.34
C GLN A 97 24.64 36.47 -6.92
N PRO A 98 24.27 36.49 -5.62
CA PRO A 98 24.81 35.64 -4.54
C PRO A 98 24.45 34.15 -4.74
N PRO A 99 25.13 33.21 -4.05
CA PRO A 99 24.80 31.80 -4.10
C PRO A 99 23.33 31.55 -3.76
N PHE A 100 22.69 30.63 -4.50
CA PHE A 100 21.29 30.29 -4.32
C PHE A 100 21.13 28.86 -3.81
N HIS A 101 20.36 28.72 -2.73
CA HIS A 101 19.92 27.44 -2.20
C HIS A 101 18.48 27.59 -1.72
N LEU A 102 17.68 26.55 -1.95
CA LEU A 102 16.38 26.36 -1.35
C LEU A 102 16.64 25.85 0.07
N ASN A 103 16.38 26.71 1.05
CA ASN A 103 16.49 26.28 2.44
C ASN A 103 15.37 25.26 2.70
N GLY A 104 15.75 24.00 2.93
CA GLY A 104 14.84 22.96 3.44
C GLY A 104 14.35 23.23 4.87
N ASP A 105 14.72 24.37 5.45
CA ASP A 105 14.45 24.73 6.83
C ASP A 105 13.06 25.34 6.97
N LEU A 106 12.16 24.53 7.53
CA LEU A 106 11.17 24.86 8.55
C LEU A 106 10.47 26.20 8.34
N ASN A 107 9.19 26.14 7.96
CA ASN A 107 8.28 27.25 8.17
C ASN A 107 8.48 27.79 9.60
N PRO A 108 8.90 29.07 9.79
CA PRO A 108 9.16 29.62 11.14
C PRO A 108 7.95 29.55 12.06
N SER A 109 6.75 29.41 11.47
CA SER A 109 5.48 29.27 12.16
C SER A 109 5.09 27.80 12.42
N LYS A 110 5.71 26.85 11.71
CA LYS A 110 5.46 25.40 11.76
C LYS A 110 6.74 24.60 11.47
N PRO A 111 7.64 24.46 12.45
CA PRO A 111 8.90 23.73 12.31
C PRO A 111 8.75 22.20 12.15
N SER A 112 7.56 21.71 11.85
CA SER A 112 7.26 20.31 11.51
C SER A 112 6.77 20.13 10.06
N GLU A 113 6.51 21.21 9.32
CA GLU A 113 6.17 21.15 7.89
C GLU A 113 7.43 21.32 7.03
N VAL A 114 7.94 20.22 6.48
CA VAL A 114 8.95 20.25 5.42
C VAL A 114 8.30 20.85 4.18
N THR A 115 8.78 22.00 3.72
CA THR A 115 8.30 22.60 2.47
C THR A 115 9.05 21.98 1.31
N ASN A 116 8.35 21.22 0.46
CA ASN A 116 8.89 20.82 -0.83
C ASN A 116 8.88 22.00 -1.79
N PHE A 117 9.89 22.09 -2.64
CA PHE A 117 10.03 23.08 -3.69
C PHE A 117 10.05 22.40 -5.06
N ILE A 118 9.28 22.94 -6.00
CA ILE A 118 9.28 22.53 -7.40
C ILE A 118 9.86 23.69 -8.20
N MET A 119 11.00 23.45 -8.85
CA MET A 119 11.72 24.49 -9.59
C MET A 119 11.33 24.47 -11.06
N MET A 120 10.89 25.62 -11.58
CA MET A 120 10.73 25.86 -13.00
C MET A 120 12.05 26.32 -13.63
N VAL A 121 12.37 25.76 -14.78
CA VAL A 121 13.53 26.11 -15.59
C VAL A 121 13.14 26.19 -17.06
N ASP A 122 13.81 27.03 -17.82
CA ASP A 122 13.62 27.14 -19.26
C ASP A 122 14.50 26.13 -20.01
N ARG A 123 13.95 25.55 -21.08
CA ARG A 123 14.66 24.59 -21.94
C ARG A 123 16.00 25.13 -22.43
N GLY A 124 16.10 26.42 -22.71
CA GLY A 124 17.39 27.05 -22.98
C GLY A 124 17.27 28.35 -23.75
N PRO A 125 18.35 29.13 -23.79
CA PRO A 125 18.42 30.30 -24.63
C PRO A 125 18.48 29.83 -26.09
N VAL A 126 17.65 30.42 -26.95
CA VAL A 126 17.76 30.27 -28.41
C VAL A 126 18.50 31.51 -28.92
N ARG A 127 19.83 31.53 -28.80
CA ARG A 127 20.68 32.62 -29.31
C ARG A 127 21.85 32.03 -30.10
N ASP A 128 22.27 32.75 -31.13
CA ASP A 128 23.32 32.29 -32.06
C ASP A 128 24.69 32.07 -31.37
N ASP A 129 24.90 32.63 -30.18
CA ASP A 129 26.15 32.60 -29.41
C ASP A 129 26.11 31.69 -28.17
N MET A 130 24.98 31.03 -27.88
CA MET A 130 24.81 30.27 -26.64
C MET A 130 23.95 29.02 -26.86
N SER A 131 24.54 27.84 -26.64
CA SER A 131 23.81 26.57 -26.70
C SER A 131 23.19 26.22 -25.34
N ALA A 132 21.96 25.71 -25.36
CA ALA A 132 21.32 25.15 -24.18
C ALA A 132 22.09 23.94 -23.64
N CYS A 133 22.22 23.84 -22.31
CA CYS A 133 22.68 22.64 -21.65
C CYS A 133 21.65 21.50 -21.72
N LYS A 134 22.09 20.28 -21.44
CA LYS A 134 21.26 19.05 -21.49
C LYS A 134 20.22 19.00 -20.37
N PHE A 135 19.13 18.25 -20.58
CA PHE A 135 18.05 18.14 -19.59
C PHE A 135 18.52 17.58 -18.24
N ALA A 136 19.34 16.53 -18.26
CA ALA A 136 19.88 15.93 -17.03
C ALA A 136 20.68 16.95 -16.19
N GLU A 137 21.50 17.78 -16.84
CA GLU A 137 22.28 18.82 -16.16
C GLU A 137 21.38 19.87 -15.48
N LYS A 138 20.28 20.28 -16.14
CA LYS A 138 19.30 21.21 -15.56
C LYS A 138 18.68 20.65 -14.29
N VAL A 139 18.22 19.40 -14.36
CA VAL A 139 17.55 18.74 -13.25
C VAL A 139 18.53 18.48 -12.11
N TRP A 140 19.77 18.09 -12.42
CA TRP A 140 20.85 17.96 -11.45
C TRP A 140 21.14 19.28 -10.71
N ASN A 141 21.33 20.38 -11.44
CA ASN A 141 21.62 21.67 -10.81
C ASN A 141 20.46 22.15 -9.92
N ALA A 142 19.21 21.93 -10.34
CA ALA A 142 18.04 22.25 -9.53
C ALA A 142 17.93 21.34 -8.28
N GLN A 143 18.26 20.06 -8.40
CA GLN A 143 18.33 19.13 -7.28
C GLN A 143 19.37 19.56 -6.25
N GLU A 144 20.58 19.91 -6.69
CA GLU A 144 21.66 20.41 -5.82
C GLU A 144 21.31 21.75 -5.15
N ALA A 145 20.41 22.53 -5.77
CA ALA A 145 19.85 23.71 -5.15
C ALA A 145 18.80 23.40 -4.07
N GLY A 146 18.37 22.14 -3.91
CA GLY A 146 17.39 21.70 -2.91
C GLY A 146 15.96 21.50 -3.43
N ALA A 147 15.74 21.48 -4.76
CA ALA A 147 14.43 21.22 -5.32
C ALA A 147 14.06 19.72 -5.18
N GLN A 148 12.78 19.43 -4.97
CA GLN A 148 12.22 18.06 -4.91
C GLN A 148 11.54 17.66 -6.22
N GLY A 149 11.41 18.57 -7.18
CA GLY A 149 10.89 18.31 -8.52
C GLY A 149 11.22 19.46 -9.47
N VAL A 150 11.26 19.16 -10.77
CA VAL A 150 11.60 20.15 -11.81
C VAL A 150 10.56 20.20 -12.91
N ILE A 151 10.24 21.41 -13.35
CA ILE A 151 9.39 21.67 -14.51
C ILE A 151 10.24 22.38 -15.57
N VAL A 152 10.47 21.73 -16.70
CA VAL A 152 11.18 22.31 -17.84
C VAL A 152 10.17 22.92 -18.81
N VAL A 153 10.26 24.23 -19.02
CA VAL A 153 9.38 24.99 -19.91
C VAL A 153 9.97 25.05 -21.31
N ASN A 154 9.18 24.63 -22.31
CA ASN A 154 9.60 24.72 -23.70
C ASN A 154 9.56 26.16 -24.24
N TYR A 155 10.30 26.42 -25.32
CA TYR A 155 10.24 27.70 -26.04
C TYR A 155 9.09 27.77 -27.07
N GLU A 156 8.40 26.65 -27.32
CA GLU A 156 7.28 26.48 -28.27
C GLU A 156 6.12 25.69 -27.63
N ASP A 157 4.93 25.79 -28.20
CA ASP A 157 3.73 25.07 -27.73
C ASP A 157 3.67 23.65 -28.27
N ARG A 158 4.73 22.88 -28.00
CA ARG A 158 4.85 21.47 -28.35
C ARG A 158 5.50 20.71 -27.21
N LEU A 159 4.96 19.55 -26.87
CA LEU A 159 5.60 18.64 -25.93
C LEU A 159 6.65 17.78 -26.63
N THR A 160 7.74 17.49 -25.91
CA THR A 160 8.77 16.53 -26.31
C THR A 160 9.13 15.68 -25.11
N THR A 161 9.59 14.45 -25.36
CA THR A 161 10.19 13.64 -24.32
C THR A 161 11.55 14.23 -23.96
N MET A 162 11.82 14.40 -22.67
CA MET A 162 13.18 14.68 -22.19
C MET A 162 13.91 13.35 -22.18
N GLU A 163 14.77 13.16 -23.16
CA GLU A 163 15.60 11.97 -23.30
C GLU A 163 16.91 12.16 -22.55
N ALA A 164 17.32 11.10 -21.84
CA ALA A 164 18.68 10.93 -21.38
C ALA A 164 19.66 11.11 -22.57
N PRO A 165 20.74 11.89 -22.42
CA PRO A 165 21.70 12.09 -23.49
C PRO A 165 22.39 10.80 -23.93
N ASP A 166 22.88 10.80 -25.17
CA ASP A 166 23.55 9.68 -25.83
C ASP A 166 24.70 9.09 -24.99
N ASP A 167 24.89 7.79 -25.16
CA ASP A 167 25.84 6.92 -24.47
C ASP A 167 27.32 7.33 -24.60
N GLN A 168 27.65 8.15 -25.60
CA GLN A 168 29.00 8.66 -25.82
C GLN A 168 29.41 9.85 -24.94
N ASP A 169 28.51 10.38 -24.09
CA ASP A 169 28.84 11.48 -23.16
C ASP A 169 28.90 11.03 -21.69
N GLU A 170 30.08 10.54 -21.29
CA GLU A 170 30.38 10.14 -19.91
C GLU A 170 30.05 11.23 -18.86
N ALA A 171 30.19 12.51 -19.20
CA ALA A 171 29.94 13.60 -18.25
C ALA A 171 28.44 13.73 -17.94
N SER A 172 27.59 13.45 -18.93
CA SER A 172 26.14 13.45 -18.74
C SER A 172 25.63 12.24 -17.97
N TYR A 173 26.33 11.10 -18.09
CA TYR A 173 25.98 9.88 -17.41
C TYR A 173 26.06 9.99 -15.88
N LYS A 174 27.04 10.75 -15.38
CA LYS A 174 27.18 11.09 -13.95
C LYS A 174 25.90 11.72 -13.38
N TYR A 175 25.20 12.55 -14.15
CA TYR A 175 23.96 13.18 -13.68
C TYR A 175 22.82 12.15 -13.61
N LEU A 176 22.65 11.33 -14.65
CA LEU A 176 21.55 10.37 -14.74
C LEU A 176 21.49 9.40 -13.56
N GLN A 177 22.64 8.91 -13.09
CA GLN A 177 22.71 8.00 -11.94
C GLN A 177 22.31 8.66 -10.62
N ASN A 178 22.59 9.97 -10.47
CA ASN A 178 22.46 10.67 -9.19
C ASN A 178 21.20 11.55 -9.11
N ILE A 179 20.46 11.74 -10.21
CA ILE A 179 19.15 12.41 -10.18
C ILE A 179 18.13 11.50 -9.50
N THR A 180 17.59 11.99 -8.39
CA THR A 180 16.57 11.32 -7.56
C THR A 180 15.23 12.05 -7.60
N ILE A 181 15.15 13.24 -8.20
CA ILE A 181 13.91 14.01 -8.29
C ILE A 181 13.20 13.80 -9.63
N PRO A 182 11.86 13.87 -9.66
CA PRO A 182 11.10 13.84 -10.90
C PRO A 182 11.28 15.12 -11.72
N ALA A 183 11.17 14.98 -13.04
CA ALA A 183 11.13 16.08 -13.98
C ALA A 183 9.96 15.96 -14.96
N ALA A 184 9.26 17.07 -15.18
CA ALA A 184 8.19 17.21 -16.15
C ALA A 184 8.51 18.29 -17.18
N PHE A 185 8.04 18.12 -18.40
CA PHE A 185 8.21 19.05 -19.51
C PHE A 185 6.85 19.60 -19.91
N ILE A 186 6.75 20.92 -20.03
CA ILE A 186 5.49 21.62 -20.36
C ILE A 186 5.65 22.56 -21.55
N THR A 187 4.52 22.94 -22.14
CA THR A 187 4.47 23.88 -23.25
C THR A 187 4.87 25.29 -22.81
N LYS A 188 5.15 26.15 -23.79
CA LYS A 188 5.46 27.56 -23.53
C LYS A 188 4.29 28.28 -22.85
N SER A 189 3.07 28.09 -23.36
CA SER A 189 1.85 28.75 -22.87
C SER A 189 1.51 28.31 -21.45
N ASP A 190 1.61 27.03 -21.13
CA ASP A 190 1.42 26.51 -19.77
C ASP A 190 2.49 27.06 -18.81
N GLY A 191 3.75 27.07 -19.25
CA GLY A 191 4.83 27.66 -18.47
C GLY A 191 4.62 29.15 -18.22
N GLN A 192 4.10 29.90 -19.19
CA GLN A 192 3.78 31.32 -19.01
C GLN A 192 2.66 31.51 -17.99
N ALA A 193 1.61 30.68 -18.01
CA ALA A 193 0.53 30.73 -17.03
C ALA A 193 1.07 30.52 -15.60
N LEU A 194 2.02 29.62 -15.41
CA LEU A 194 2.67 29.39 -14.11
C LEU A 194 3.61 30.54 -13.71
N LYS A 195 4.40 31.09 -14.65
CA LYS A 195 5.25 32.27 -14.40
C LYS A 195 4.43 33.47 -13.98
N ASP A 196 3.25 33.66 -14.58
CA ASP A 196 2.35 34.77 -14.25
C ASP A 196 1.85 34.72 -12.80
N LEU A 197 1.80 33.54 -12.17
CA LEU A 197 1.47 33.38 -10.74
C LEU A 197 2.58 33.89 -9.81
N LEU A 198 3.82 33.92 -10.30
CA LEU A 198 5.01 34.28 -9.51
C LEU A 198 5.40 35.76 -9.67
N LYS A 199 4.63 36.54 -10.45
CA LYS A 199 4.91 37.96 -10.63
C LYS A 199 4.69 38.71 -9.33
N VAL A 200 5.65 39.58 -8.99
CA VAL A 200 5.60 40.39 -7.78
C VAL A 200 4.40 41.35 -7.86
N GLY A 201 3.56 41.34 -6.82
CA GLY A 201 2.40 42.21 -6.70
C GLY A 201 2.77 43.69 -6.60
N SER A 202 1.77 44.58 -6.69
CA SER A 202 1.97 46.04 -6.58
C SER A 202 2.50 46.49 -5.21
N ASP A 203 2.42 45.62 -4.20
CA ASP A 203 2.91 45.83 -2.83
C ASP A 203 4.33 45.32 -2.60
N GLY A 204 4.98 44.74 -3.61
CA GLY A 204 6.34 44.21 -3.53
C GLY A 204 6.46 42.83 -2.89
N THR A 205 5.35 42.15 -2.60
CA THR A 205 5.38 40.78 -2.07
C THR A 205 5.14 39.73 -3.17
N PRO A 206 5.97 38.67 -3.27
CA PRO A 206 5.68 37.53 -4.13
C PRO A 206 4.48 36.76 -3.55
N GLU A 207 3.45 36.50 -4.36
CA GLU A 207 2.41 35.54 -3.96
C GLU A 207 3.00 34.13 -4.05
N ASP A 208 2.87 33.37 -2.95
CA ASP A 208 3.29 31.98 -2.94
C ASP A 208 2.37 31.17 -3.86
N ALA A 209 2.93 30.45 -4.82
CA ALA A 209 2.20 29.49 -5.65
C ALA A 209 2.59 28.06 -5.25
N TYR A 210 1.60 27.18 -5.15
CA TYR A 210 1.81 25.76 -4.86
C TYR A 210 1.23 24.93 -6.01
N VAL A 211 2.01 23.96 -6.49
CA VAL A 211 1.62 23.05 -7.56
C VAL A 211 1.75 21.60 -7.09
N VAL A 212 1.01 20.72 -7.74
CA VAL A 212 1.02 19.28 -7.52
C VAL A 212 1.42 18.60 -8.82
N MET A 213 2.50 17.81 -8.78
CA MET A 213 2.79 16.83 -9.81
C MET A 213 2.13 15.51 -9.41
N ASP A 214 1.30 14.94 -10.29
CA ASP A 214 0.39 13.83 -9.97
C ASP A 214 0.69 12.62 -10.88
N TRP A 215 1.04 11.48 -10.28
CA TRP A 215 1.32 10.22 -10.97
C TRP A 215 0.38 9.08 -10.56
N ASN A 216 -0.78 9.40 -9.98
CA ASN A 216 -1.70 8.37 -9.48
C ASN A 216 -2.25 7.46 -10.57
N ASP A 217 -2.64 8.03 -11.71
CA ASP A 217 -3.40 7.33 -12.75
C ASP A 217 -2.75 7.51 -14.14
N ILE A 218 -1.42 7.61 -14.18
CA ILE A 218 -0.63 7.72 -15.42
C ILE A 218 -0.56 6.38 -16.15
N LEU A 219 -0.28 5.30 -15.42
CA LEU A 219 -0.23 3.97 -16.00
C LEU A 219 -1.60 3.28 -15.91
N PRO A 220 -2.03 2.55 -16.95
CA PRO A 220 -3.26 1.78 -16.89
C PRO A 220 -3.21 0.73 -15.77
N ARG A 221 -4.34 0.53 -15.09
CA ARG A 221 -4.45 -0.43 -13.97
C ARG A 221 -5.10 -1.74 -14.36
N ALA A 222 -4.63 -2.85 -13.78
CA ALA A 222 -5.18 -4.20 -13.99
C ALA A 222 -5.09 -5.05 -12.70
N GLU A 223 -5.90 -6.12 -12.60
CA GLU A 223 -5.77 -7.12 -11.51
C GLU A 223 -4.46 -7.90 -11.64
N LYS A 224 -4.15 -8.31 -12.88
CA LYS A 224 -2.89 -8.94 -13.25
C LYS A 224 -2.14 -8.01 -14.19
N VAL A 225 -1.00 -7.49 -13.73
CA VAL A 225 -0.24 -6.49 -14.49
C VAL A 225 0.59 -7.16 -15.58
N SER A 226 0.40 -6.76 -16.83
CA SER A 226 1.26 -7.15 -17.95
C SER A 226 2.38 -6.13 -18.08
N TRP A 227 3.63 -6.58 -18.20
CA TRP A 227 4.74 -5.66 -18.41
C TRP A 227 5.81 -6.24 -19.33
N GLU A 228 6.46 -5.34 -20.05
CA GLU A 228 7.44 -5.63 -21.08
C GLU A 228 8.74 -4.91 -20.77
N PHE A 229 9.87 -5.57 -21.05
CA PHE A 229 11.19 -4.94 -20.97
C PHE A 229 11.90 -5.04 -22.33
N TRP A 230 12.06 -3.89 -22.97
CA TRP A 230 12.76 -3.70 -24.22
C TRP A 230 14.22 -3.38 -23.92
N THR A 231 15.12 -4.25 -24.37
CA THR A 231 16.57 -4.18 -24.08
C THR A 231 17.41 -4.69 -25.28
N ASN A 232 18.71 -4.82 -25.07
CA ASN A 232 19.66 -5.44 -26.00
C ASN A 232 20.64 -6.32 -25.19
N SER A 233 21.11 -7.43 -25.76
CA SER A 233 22.12 -8.31 -25.13
C SER A 233 23.56 -7.80 -25.25
N ASN A 234 23.76 -6.58 -25.73
CA ASN A 234 25.08 -5.92 -25.79
C ASN A 234 25.65 -5.76 -24.36
N ASP A 235 26.92 -6.10 -24.17
CA ASP A 235 27.65 -5.93 -22.91
C ASP A 235 28.86 -4.96 -23.02
N GLN A 236 29.08 -4.34 -24.18
CA GLN A 236 30.17 -3.40 -24.47
C GLN A 236 29.73 -1.96 -24.78
N CYS A 237 28.60 -1.52 -24.21
CA CYS A 237 28.13 -0.12 -24.31
C CYS A 237 28.47 0.75 -23.08
N GLY A 238 29.55 0.40 -22.36
CA GLY A 238 30.03 1.14 -21.20
C GLY A 238 29.01 1.21 -20.05
N PRO A 239 28.92 2.33 -19.32
CA PRO A 239 28.07 2.44 -18.14
C PRO A 239 26.57 2.18 -18.39
N VAL A 240 26.07 2.42 -19.61
CA VAL A 240 24.67 2.15 -19.98
C VAL A 240 24.35 0.65 -19.91
N CYS A 241 25.29 -0.20 -20.32
CA CYS A 241 25.18 -1.65 -20.21
C CYS A 241 25.28 -2.09 -18.74
N ASP A 242 26.12 -1.42 -17.95
CA ASP A 242 26.24 -1.71 -16.51
C ASP A 242 24.91 -1.49 -15.77
N VAL A 243 24.21 -0.38 -16.01
CA VAL A 243 22.91 -0.12 -15.36
C VAL A 243 21.84 -1.13 -15.76
N GLN A 244 21.79 -1.54 -17.02
CA GLN A 244 20.84 -2.58 -17.45
C GLN A 244 21.15 -3.93 -16.80
N ARG A 245 22.41 -4.34 -16.78
CA ARG A 245 22.85 -5.58 -16.13
C ARG A 245 22.54 -5.56 -14.63
N ASP A 246 22.89 -4.47 -13.96
CA ASP A 246 22.69 -4.33 -12.51
C ASP A 246 21.20 -4.33 -12.18
N PHE A 247 20.37 -3.63 -12.96
CA PHE A 247 18.91 -3.71 -12.85
C PHE A 247 18.39 -5.13 -13.01
N ILE A 248 18.74 -5.83 -14.10
CA ILE A 248 18.29 -7.21 -14.35
C ILE A 248 18.64 -8.09 -13.15
N ARG A 249 19.89 -8.04 -12.68
CA ARG A 249 20.40 -8.83 -11.55
C ARG A 249 19.64 -8.53 -10.25
N GLU A 250 19.43 -7.27 -9.93
CA GLU A 250 18.71 -6.85 -8.72
C GLU A 250 17.22 -7.18 -8.78
N PHE A 251 16.63 -7.17 -9.99
CA PHE A 251 15.20 -7.38 -10.19
C PHE A 251 14.79 -8.86 -10.24
N VAL A 252 15.72 -9.80 -10.49
CA VAL A 252 15.43 -11.24 -10.56
C VAL A 252 14.57 -11.76 -9.39
N PRO A 253 14.90 -11.48 -8.10
CA PRO A 253 14.15 -12.06 -6.99
C PRO A 253 12.68 -11.62 -6.97
N VAL A 254 12.43 -10.32 -7.19
CA VAL A 254 11.07 -9.77 -7.21
C VAL A 254 10.30 -10.17 -8.47
N ALA A 255 10.96 -10.23 -9.63
CA ALA A 255 10.34 -10.70 -10.87
C ALA A 255 9.81 -12.13 -10.71
N LYS A 256 10.63 -13.02 -10.14
CA LYS A 256 10.24 -14.41 -9.84
C LYS A 256 9.10 -14.53 -8.84
N GLU A 257 8.98 -13.60 -7.89
CA GLU A 257 7.86 -13.58 -6.96
C GLU A 257 6.56 -13.11 -7.64
N LEU A 258 6.65 -12.02 -8.41
CA LEU A 258 5.53 -11.41 -9.11
C LEU A 258 4.97 -12.30 -10.22
N GLU A 259 5.83 -12.93 -11.03
CA GLU A 259 5.42 -13.75 -12.18
C GLU A 259 4.67 -15.04 -11.79
N LYS A 260 4.70 -15.44 -10.52
CA LYS A 260 3.93 -16.61 -10.06
C LYS A 260 2.44 -16.41 -10.26
N ASN A 261 1.90 -15.27 -9.80
CA ASN A 261 0.46 -15.02 -9.76
C ASN A 261 0.06 -13.59 -10.14
N TRP A 262 0.96 -12.62 -10.03
CA TRP A 262 0.62 -11.19 -10.02
C TRP A 262 0.89 -10.50 -11.35
N THR A 263 1.94 -10.90 -12.05
CA THR A 263 2.36 -10.26 -13.31
C THR A 263 2.46 -11.25 -14.47
N THR A 264 2.44 -10.70 -15.69
CA THR A 264 2.83 -11.39 -16.91
C THR A 264 3.97 -10.60 -17.54
N PHE A 265 5.17 -11.18 -17.57
CA PHE A 265 6.37 -10.54 -18.10
C PHE A 265 6.65 -11.02 -19.52
N THR A 266 7.11 -10.12 -20.39
CA THR A 266 7.65 -10.47 -21.73
C THR A 266 8.93 -9.66 -22.03
N PRO A 267 10.08 -10.30 -22.28
CA PRO A 267 11.28 -9.61 -22.74
C PRO A 267 11.19 -9.33 -24.25
N HIS A 268 11.70 -8.18 -24.66
CA HIS A 268 11.77 -7.76 -26.05
C HIS A 268 13.15 -7.20 -26.40
N TYR A 269 13.53 -7.36 -27.67
CA TYR A 269 14.79 -6.85 -28.19
C TYR A 269 14.55 -5.98 -29.40
N ILE A 270 15.21 -4.83 -29.46
CA ILE A 270 15.10 -3.94 -30.62
C ILE A 270 15.72 -4.61 -31.85
N VAL A 271 15.04 -4.51 -32.98
CA VAL A 271 15.49 -5.04 -34.26
C VAL A 271 15.55 -3.91 -35.27
N TRP A 272 16.71 -3.79 -35.92
CA TRP A 272 16.92 -2.87 -37.03
C TRP A 272 16.84 -3.63 -38.34
N VAL A 273 16.57 -2.90 -39.43
CA VAL A 273 16.47 -3.49 -40.77
C VAL A 273 17.40 -2.74 -41.70
N CYS A 274 18.17 -3.50 -42.47
CA CYS A 274 18.97 -2.94 -43.54
C CYS A 274 18.10 -2.76 -44.79
N PRO A 275 17.99 -1.53 -45.34
CA PRO A 275 17.14 -1.29 -46.50
C PRO A 275 17.59 -2.16 -47.70
N PRO A 276 16.65 -2.65 -48.54
CA PRO A 276 16.98 -3.58 -49.62
C PRO A 276 18.11 -3.13 -50.55
N ALA A 277 18.26 -1.82 -50.76
CA ALA A 277 19.30 -1.25 -51.62
C ALA A 277 20.72 -1.35 -51.04
N TYR A 278 20.86 -1.58 -49.73
CA TYR A 278 22.14 -1.63 -49.02
C TYR A 278 22.47 -3.04 -48.50
N ARG A 279 21.69 -4.07 -48.85
CA ARG A 279 21.86 -5.43 -48.33
C ARG A 279 23.21 -6.07 -48.63
N ASP A 280 23.83 -5.65 -49.73
CA ASP A 280 25.14 -6.13 -50.16
C ASP A 280 26.30 -5.24 -49.64
N SER A 281 26.01 -4.18 -48.88
CA SER A 281 27.04 -3.34 -48.28
C SER A 281 27.78 -4.10 -47.18
N GLN A 282 29.04 -3.76 -46.96
CA GLN A 282 29.86 -4.44 -45.95
C GLN A 282 29.26 -4.26 -44.56
N GLU A 283 28.75 -3.07 -44.25
CA GLU A 283 28.09 -2.74 -42.98
C GLU A 283 26.85 -3.63 -42.78
N CYS A 284 26.03 -3.81 -43.80
CA CYS A 284 24.84 -4.64 -43.68
C CYS A 284 25.18 -6.13 -43.52
N VAL A 285 26.19 -6.62 -44.24
CA VAL A 285 26.61 -8.01 -44.18
C VAL A 285 27.22 -8.36 -42.83
N THR A 286 27.94 -7.44 -42.18
CA THR A 286 28.54 -7.67 -40.87
C THR A 286 27.55 -7.50 -39.72
N GLN A 287 26.59 -6.59 -39.84
CA GLN A 287 25.73 -6.20 -38.71
C GLN A 287 24.38 -6.92 -38.66
N CYS A 288 24.10 -7.84 -39.61
CA CYS A 288 22.78 -8.43 -39.78
C CYS A 288 22.80 -9.95 -39.99
N ILE A 289 21.72 -10.60 -39.56
CA ILE A 289 21.37 -11.97 -39.93
C ILE A 289 20.26 -11.98 -41.00
N HIS A 290 19.98 -13.15 -41.58
CA HIS A 290 18.94 -13.35 -42.60
C HIS A 290 19.02 -12.38 -43.80
N LYS A 291 20.25 -12.12 -44.29
CA LYS A 291 20.55 -11.21 -45.42
C LYS A 291 20.01 -9.78 -45.24
N GLY A 292 20.27 -9.19 -44.07
CA GLY A 292 19.92 -7.79 -43.81
C GLY A 292 18.49 -7.57 -43.32
N ARG A 293 17.75 -8.65 -43.01
CA ARG A 293 16.38 -8.56 -42.48
C ARG A 293 16.35 -8.15 -41.02
N TYR A 294 17.29 -8.67 -40.22
CA TYR A 294 17.36 -8.40 -38.79
C TYR A 294 18.78 -8.00 -38.44
N CYS A 295 18.92 -6.81 -37.87
CA CYS A 295 20.19 -6.13 -37.64
C CYS A 295 20.20 -5.47 -36.26
N THR A 296 21.39 -5.13 -35.80
CA THR A 296 21.61 -4.19 -34.69
C THR A 296 22.88 -3.40 -34.96
N PRO A 297 23.02 -2.18 -34.42
CA PRO A 297 24.28 -1.48 -34.43
C PRO A 297 25.38 -2.30 -33.77
N ASP A 298 26.60 -2.02 -34.21
CA ASP A 298 27.82 -2.60 -33.70
C ASP A 298 28.03 -2.23 -32.21
N PRO A 299 28.44 -3.17 -31.35
CA PRO A 299 28.45 -2.98 -29.89
C PRO A 299 29.38 -1.87 -29.41
N ASP A 300 30.56 -1.75 -30.02
CA ASP A 300 31.61 -0.78 -29.65
C ASP A 300 31.81 0.30 -30.73
N GLY A 301 31.11 0.17 -31.86
CA GLY A 301 31.15 1.10 -32.98
C GLY A 301 32.33 0.86 -33.93
N ASP A 302 33.11 -0.20 -33.74
CA ASP A 302 34.21 -0.60 -34.62
C ASP A 302 33.80 -1.75 -35.54
N LEU A 303 33.28 -1.39 -36.72
CA LEU A 303 32.87 -2.34 -37.75
C LEU A 303 33.98 -3.28 -38.27
N LEU A 304 35.25 -3.06 -37.88
CA LEU A 304 36.42 -3.82 -38.36
C LEU A 304 37.00 -4.78 -37.32
N ALA A 305 36.60 -4.68 -36.05
CA ALA A 305 37.16 -5.46 -34.95
C ALA A 305 36.08 -5.79 -33.91
N GLY A 306 36.38 -6.71 -32.99
CA GLY A 306 35.43 -7.07 -31.94
C GLY A 306 34.25 -7.93 -32.44
N PHE A 307 33.15 -7.85 -31.71
CA PHE A 307 31.91 -8.55 -32.02
C PHE A 307 31.05 -7.67 -32.91
N SER A 308 30.34 -8.28 -33.84
CA SER A 308 29.49 -7.57 -34.78
C SER A 308 28.05 -7.47 -34.27
N GLY A 309 27.27 -6.59 -34.88
CA GLY A 309 25.82 -6.57 -34.69
C GLY A 309 25.16 -7.91 -35.02
N ALA A 310 25.68 -8.70 -35.98
CA ALA A 310 25.13 -10.02 -36.27
C ALA A 310 25.23 -10.96 -35.05
N ASP A 311 26.32 -10.89 -34.28
CA ASP A 311 26.52 -11.71 -33.07
C ASP A 311 25.48 -11.34 -31.99
N ILE A 312 25.20 -10.05 -31.83
CA ILE A 312 24.21 -9.54 -30.87
C ILE A 312 22.79 -9.92 -31.28
N VAL A 313 22.40 -9.76 -32.56
CA VAL A 313 21.06 -10.17 -33.01
C VAL A 313 20.87 -11.67 -32.86
N GLN A 314 21.92 -12.46 -33.11
CA GLN A 314 21.88 -13.90 -32.88
C GLN A 314 21.64 -14.23 -31.41
N GLU A 315 22.31 -13.54 -30.47
CA GLU A 315 22.07 -13.74 -29.04
C GLU A 315 20.69 -13.22 -28.58
N ASN A 316 20.22 -12.07 -29.11
CA ASN A 316 18.86 -11.58 -28.86
C ASN A 316 17.81 -12.62 -29.28
N LEU A 317 17.94 -13.20 -30.47
CA LEU A 317 17.08 -14.29 -30.96
C LEU A 317 17.16 -15.53 -30.06
N ARG A 318 18.36 -15.88 -29.58
CA ARG A 318 18.56 -16.99 -28.65
C ARG A 318 17.84 -16.75 -27.32
N GLN A 319 17.96 -15.55 -26.75
CA GLN A 319 17.28 -15.18 -25.50
C GLN A 319 15.75 -15.20 -25.65
N LEU A 320 15.21 -14.72 -26.77
CA LEU A 320 13.79 -14.85 -27.10
C LEU A 320 13.35 -16.31 -27.21
N CYS A 321 14.16 -17.16 -27.82
CA CYS A 321 13.91 -18.59 -27.89
C CYS A 321 13.94 -19.27 -26.51
N VAL A 322 14.87 -18.89 -25.63
CA VAL A 322 14.89 -19.36 -24.24
C VAL A 322 13.61 -18.98 -23.51
N PHE A 323 13.17 -17.72 -23.64
CA PHE A 323 11.91 -17.25 -23.05
C PHE A 323 10.71 -18.04 -23.59
N LYS A 324 10.61 -18.21 -24.91
CA LYS A 324 9.54 -19.00 -25.55
C LYS A 324 9.50 -20.43 -25.00
N LEU A 325 10.64 -21.12 -24.94
CA LEU A 325 10.73 -22.49 -24.45
C LEU A 325 10.41 -22.60 -22.95
N GLY A 326 10.80 -21.59 -22.16
CA GLY A 326 10.45 -21.46 -20.75
C GLY A 326 8.94 -21.32 -20.57
N ASN A 327 8.30 -20.43 -21.35
CA ASN A 327 6.86 -20.23 -21.33
C ASN A 327 6.08 -21.47 -21.79
N ASP A 328 6.52 -22.14 -22.86
CA ASP A 328 5.96 -23.42 -23.33
C ASP A 328 6.02 -24.53 -22.25
N SER A 329 6.95 -24.37 -21.28
CA SER A 329 7.15 -25.28 -20.14
C SER A 329 6.55 -24.76 -18.82
N ALA A 330 5.74 -23.70 -18.86
CA ALA A 330 5.16 -23.01 -17.69
C ALA A 330 6.21 -22.49 -16.67
N MET A 331 7.40 -22.14 -17.16
CA MET A 331 8.50 -21.56 -16.37
C MET A 331 9.09 -20.33 -17.09
N PRO A 332 8.31 -19.26 -17.29
CA PRO A 332 8.78 -18.04 -17.97
C PRO A 332 9.99 -17.39 -17.28
N TRP A 333 10.11 -17.55 -15.96
CA TRP A 333 11.19 -16.97 -15.16
C TRP A 333 12.59 -17.54 -15.44
N VAL A 334 12.70 -18.64 -16.19
CA VAL A 334 14.01 -19.21 -16.58
C VAL A 334 14.79 -18.25 -17.49
N TRP A 335 14.11 -17.35 -18.20
CA TRP A 335 14.78 -16.30 -18.96
C TRP A 335 15.67 -15.43 -18.05
N TRP A 336 15.20 -15.04 -16.85
CA TRP A 336 16.00 -14.27 -15.89
C TRP A 336 17.29 -14.99 -15.48
N ASP A 337 17.20 -16.30 -15.25
CA ASP A 337 18.36 -17.13 -14.92
C ASP A 337 19.34 -17.21 -16.08
N TYR A 338 18.83 -17.37 -17.30
CA TYR A 338 19.66 -17.42 -18.50
C TYR A 338 20.39 -16.11 -18.76
N VAL A 339 19.67 -14.98 -18.82
CA VAL A 339 20.31 -13.69 -19.16
C VAL A 339 21.29 -13.23 -18.09
N THR A 340 21.02 -13.51 -16.81
CA THR A 340 21.93 -13.16 -15.72
C THR A 340 23.21 -14.01 -15.79
N LYS A 341 23.07 -15.33 -15.96
CA LYS A 341 24.23 -16.24 -16.05
C LYS A 341 25.04 -16.02 -17.34
N PHE A 342 24.36 -15.74 -18.45
CA PHE A 342 25.00 -15.38 -19.72
C PHE A 342 25.81 -14.09 -19.58
N ALA A 343 25.25 -13.03 -19.01
CA ALA A 343 25.96 -11.77 -18.78
C ALA A 343 27.20 -11.93 -17.86
N ASP A 344 27.17 -12.91 -16.96
CA ASP A 344 28.28 -13.18 -16.05
C ASP A 344 29.41 -14.02 -16.67
N GLU A 345 29.07 -14.97 -17.54
CA GLU A 345 30.02 -15.97 -18.06
C GLU A 345 30.42 -15.77 -19.54
N CYS A 346 29.59 -15.11 -20.34
CA CYS A 346 29.74 -15.00 -21.80
C CYS A 346 30.08 -13.58 -22.25
N LYS A 347 31.12 -13.00 -21.64
CA LYS A 347 31.50 -11.60 -21.87
C LYS A 347 32.24 -11.39 -23.19
N MET A 348 31.95 -10.28 -23.88
CA MET A 348 32.72 -9.88 -25.06
C MET A 348 34.18 -9.51 -24.70
N SER A 349 34.41 -8.91 -23.52
CA SER A 349 35.76 -8.57 -23.05
C SER A 349 36.67 -9.79 -22.82
N GLU A 350 36.07 -10.96 -22.58
CA GLU A 350 36.74 -12.24 -22.43
C GLU A 350 36.72 -13.07 -23.74
N ASN A 351 36.20 -12.49 -24.82
CA ASN A 351 35.99 -13.15 -26.11
C ASN A 351 35.12 -14.44 -26.01
N HIS A 352 34.21 -14.47 -25.04
CA HIS A 352 33.30 -15.58 -24.75
C HIS A 352 31.85 -15.30 -25.18
N TYR A 353 31.58 -14.16 -25.81
CA TYR A 353 30.26 -13.82 -26.36
C TYR A 353 29.98 -14.61 -27.64
N ASN A 354 29.65 -15.90 -27.52
CA ASN A 354 29.48 -16.78 -28.67
C ASN A 354 28.51 -17.92 -28.37
N GLU A 355 28.15 -18.66 -29.43
CA GLU A 355 27.21 -19.78 -29.35
C GLU A 355 27.67 -20.89 -28.39
N GLU A 356 28.96 -21.20 -28.33
CA GLU A 356 29.48 -22.25 -27.43
C GLU A 356 29.23 -21.89 -25.96
N CYS A 357 29.51 -20.64 -25.58
CA CYS A 357 29.24 -20.17 -24.23
C CYS A 357 27.73 -20.15 -23.93
N ALA A 358 26.93 -19.65 -24.85
CA ALA A 358 25.48 -19.57 -24.73
C ALA A 358 24.83 -20.94 -24.51
N GLU A 359 25.24 -21.95 -25.30
CA GLU A 359 24.74 -23.32 -25.17
C GLU A 359 25.20 -24.01 -23.88
N ARG A 360 26.41 -23.71 -23.41
CA ARG A 360 26.89 -24.19 -22.11
C ARG A 360 26.02 -23.63 -20.98
N VAL A 361 25.80 -22.31 -20.95
CA VAL A 361 24.92 -21.65 -19.97
C VAL A 361 23.52 -22.25 -20.00
N PHE A 362 22.93 -22.42 -21.20
CA PHE A 362 21.63 -23.06 -21.36
C PHE A 362 21.61 -24.48 -20.79
N THR A 363 22.63 -25.28 -21.09
CA THR A 363 22.73 -26.68 -20.64
C THR A 363 22.83 -26.79 -19.12
N GLU A 364 23.64 -25.92 -18.50
CA GLU A 364 23.79 -25.88 -17.05
C GLU A 364 22.49 -25.49 -16.33
N LEU A 365 21.71 -24.59 -16.91
CA LEU A 365 20.38 -24.20 -16.40
C LEU A 365 19.29 -25.22 -16.71
N ASN A 366 19.50 -26.11 -17.66
CA ASN A 366 18.55 -27.17 -18.02
C ASN A 366 18.58 -28.38 -17.07
N GLY A 367 18.97 -28.18 -15.80
CA GLY A 367 19.04 -29.24 -14.78
C GLY A 367 17.69 -29.96 -14.51
N ASN A 368 16.57 -29.25 -14.72
CA ASN A 368 15.22 -29.80 -14.56
C ASN A 368 14.64 -30.41 -15.86
N GLN A 369 15.44 -30.48 -16.94
CA GLN A 369 15.04 -30.99 -18.26
C GLN A 369 13.76 -30.35 -18.84
N TRP A 370 13.59 -29.06 -18.60
CA TRP A 370 12.44 -28.32 -19.10
C TRP A 370 12.50 -28.14 -20.62
N SER A 371 13.69 -28.17 -21.22
CA SER A 371 13.88 -28.14 -22.67
C SER A 371 15.08 -28.98 -23.13
N SER A 372 15.54 -28.78 -24.36
CA SER A 372 16.76 -29.39 -24.91
C SER A 372 17.48 -28.43 -25.87
N LEU A 373 18.79 -28.63 -26.04
CA LEU A 373 19.58 -27.86 -27.01
C LEU A 373 19.02 -28.01 -28.44
N ASP A 374 18.52 -29.19 -28.80
CA ASP A 374 17.90 -29.41 -30.12
C ASP A 374 16.67 -28.52 -30.32
N LYS A 375 15.82 -28.36 -29.29
CA LYS A 375 14.68 -27.44 -29.35
C LYS A 375 15.11 -25.98 -29.44
N LEU A 376 16.18 -25.60 -28.72
CA LEU A 376 16.74 -24.25 -28.79
C LEU A 376 17.26 -23.94 -30.19
N ARG A 377 18.09 -24.82 -30.76
CA ARG A 377 18.61 -24.69 -32.13
C ARG A 377 17.49 -24.68 -33.18
N GLN A 378 16.47 -25.53 -33.00
CA GLN A 378 15.29 -25.54 -33.87
C GLN A 378 14.52 -24.22 -33.80
N CYS A 379 14.42 -23.61 -32.62
CA CYS A 379 13.76 -22.32 -32.43
C CYS A 379 14.51 -21.18 -33.14
N ILE A 380 15.85 -21.16 -33.03
CA ILE A 380 16.70 -20.15 -33.68
C ILE A 380 16.63 -20.32 -35.21
N GLY A 381 16.73 -21.55 -35.69
CA GLY A 381 16.72 -21.86 -37.12
C GLY A 381 18.04 -21.51 -37.84
N ASP A 382 17.99 -21.44 -39.17
CA ASP A 382 19.15 -21.07 -39.99
C ASP A 382 19.26 -19.54 -40.14
N ILE A 383 20.19 -18.95 -39.40
CA ILE A 383 20.44 -17.50 -39.39
C ILE A 383 20.98 -16.95 -40.71
N ASN A 384 21.50 -17.81 -41.59
CA ASN A 384 22.08 -17.42 -42.88
C ASN A 384 21.07 -17.46 -44.03
N ALA A 385 19.88 -18.02 -43.78
CA ALA A 385 18.83 -18.14 -44.79
C ALA A 385 18.25 -16.77 -45.15
N ASP A 386 18.00 -16.53 -46.45
CA ASP A 386 17.15 -15.39 -46.88
C ASP A 386 15.67 -15.76 -46.74
N ALA A 387 15.25 -15.94 -45.49
CA ALA A 387 13.88 -16.31 -45.13
C ALA A 387 13.44 -15.51 -43.90
N GLU A 388 12.14 -15.42 -43.68
CA GLU A 388 11.58 -14.80 -42.48
C GLU A 388 11.74 -15.73 -41.27
N ASN A 389 12.11 -15.16 -40.12
CA ASN A 389 12.09 -15.83 -38.84
C ASN A 389 10.86 -15.38 -38.05
N ALA A 390 9.98 -16.31 -37.67
CA ALA A 390 8.70 -15.98 -37.05
C ALA A 390 8.82 -15.21 -35.72
N ILE A 391 9.89 -15.42 -34.94
CA ILE A 391 10.11 -14.71 -33.68
C ILE A 391 10.56 -13.28 -33.97
N MET A 392 11.51 -13.09 -34.88
CA MET A 392 12.00 -11.76 -35.24
C MET A 392 10.92 -10.90 -35.92
N GLU A 393 10.07 -11.49 -36.75
CA GLU A 393 8.91 -10.78 -37.32
C GLU A 393 7.90 -10.36 -36.25
N ALA A 394 7.71 -11.19 -35.21
CA ALA A 394 6.87 -10.82 -34.07
C ALA A 394 7.49 -9.67 -33.27
N GLU A 395 8.80 -9.69 -33.03
CA GLU A 395 9.52 -8.58 -32.37
C GLU A 395 9.39 -7.27 -33.14
N MET A 396 9.67 -7.26 -34.44
CA MET A 396 9.53 -6.07 -35.28
C MET A 396 8.10 -5.51 -35.28
N LYS A 397 7.10 -6.40 -35.27
CA LYS A 397 5.70 -6.00 -35.17
C LYS A 397 5.39 -5.35 -33.83
N SER A 398 5.84 -5.95 -32.72
CA SER A 398 5.66 -5.41 -31.36
C SER A 398 6.42 -4.09 -31.18
N GLN A 399 7.61 -3.96 -31.77
CA GLN A 399 8.44 -2.77 -31.73
C GLN A 399 7.74 -1.60 -32.42
N LYS A 400 7.20 -1.83 -33.62
CA LYS A 400 6.42 -0.82 -34.35
C LYS A 400 5.19 -0.38 -33.56
N GLY A 401 4.63 -1.28 -32.77
CA GLY A 401 3.42 -1.07 -31.97
C GLY A 401 2.22 -0.68 -32.82
N ASP A 402 1.27 0.00 -32.18
CA ASP A 402 0.04 0.47 -32.80
C ASP A 402 -0.27 1.92 -32.41
N ALA A 403 -1.50 2.37 -32.70
CA ALA A 403 -1.94 3.73 -32.40
C ALA A 403 -1.99 4.06 -30.90
N SER A 404 -2.03 3.05 -30.03
CA SER A 404 -2.08 3.19 -28.56
C SER A 404 -0.70 3.10 -27.92
N THR A 405 0.12 2.14 -28.34
CA THR A 405 1.42 1.81 -27.72
C THR A 405 2.58 2.61 -28.30
N GLY A 406 2.44 3.10 -29.54
CA GLY A 406 3.51 3.77 -30.27
C GLY A 406 4.67 2.84 -30.65
N GLU A 407 5.66 3.40 -31.33
CA GLU A 407 6.88 2.67 -31.72
C GLU A 407 7.94 2.75 -30.61
N VAL A 408 8.63 1.64 -30.35
CA VAL A 408 9.83 1.59 -29.50
C VAL A 408 11.07 1.80 -30.36
N TYR A 409 11.78 2.90 -30.11
CA TYR A 409 13.02 3.22 -30.80
C TYR A 409 14.14 3.68 -29.86
N ILE A 410 13.89 3.71 -28.55
CA ILE A 410 14.84 4.10 -27.49
C ILE A 410 14.97 2.94 -26.51
N LEU A 411 16.21 2.62 -26.10
CA LEU A 411 16.50 1.60 -25.11
C LEU A 411 17.19 2.19 -23.86
N PRO A 412 17.00 1.59 -22.67
CA PRO A 412 15.97 0.60 -22.36
C PRO A 412 14.56 1.23 -22.37
N THR A 413 13.54 0.45 -22.70
CA THR A 413 12.12 0.88 -22.58
C THR A 413 11.33 -0.15 -21.78
N ILE A 414 10.50 0.31 -20.86
CA ILE A 414 9.54 -0.55 -20.15
C ILE A 414 8.12 -0.14 -20.54
N ARG A 415 7.25 -1.12 -20.77
CA ARG A 415 5.80 -0.90 -20.90
C ARG A 415 5.06 -1.65 -19.81
N ILE A 416 4.05 -1.04 -19.22
CA ILE A 416 3.22 -1.61 -18.17
C ILE A 416 1.76 -1.39 -18.57
N ASN A 417 1.03 -2.48 -18.78
CA ASN A 417 -0.33 -2.50 -19.32
C ASN A 417 -0.46 -1.59 -20.57
N ASP A 418 0.45 -1.75 -21.54
CA ASP A 418 0.57 -0.95 -22.77
C ASP A 418 0.97 0.53 -22.57
N GLY A 419 1.03 1.02 -21.33
CA GLY A 419 1.54 2.35 -20.98
C GLY A 419 3.06 2.38 -20.92
N GLN A 420 3.70 3.40 -21.50
CA GLN A 420 5.16 3.53 -21.47
C GLN A 420 5.63 4.08 -20.11
N TYR A 421 6.50 3.33 -19.44
CA TYR A 421 7.16 3.79 -18.22
C TYR A 421 8.17 4.90 -18.52
N ARG A 422 8.22 5.90 -17.64
CA ARG A 422 9.14 7.04 -17.69
C ARG A 422 9.81 7.16 -16.33
N GLY A 423 11.14 7.20 -16.30
CA GLY A 423 11.93 7.25 -15.07
C GLY A 423 13.25 6.52 -15.27
N LYS A 424 14.15 6.61 -14.30
CA LYS A 424 15.43 5.90 -14.36
C LYS A 424 15.22 4.38 -14.25
N LEU A 425 16.07 3.60 -14.90
CA LEU A 425 16.07 2.14 -14.77
C LEU A 425 16.74 1.74 -13.45
N ALA A 426 15.93 1.49 -12.42
CA ALA A 426 16.38 1.05 -11.11
C ALA A 426 15.30 0.22 -10.40
N TYR A 427 15.72 -0.62 -9.46
CA TYR A 427 14.84 -1.57 -8.76
C TYR A 427 13.59 -0.90 -8.18
N SER A 428 13.78 0.15 -7.36
CA SER A 428 12.70 0.77 -6.60
C SER A 428 11.71 1.49 -7.51
N GLU A 429 12.20 2.18 -8.53
CA GLU A 429 11.39 3.01 -9.42
C GLU A 429 10.56 2.19 -10.39
N VAL A 430 11.11 1.08 -10.91
CA VAL A 430 10.36 0.16 -11.77
C VAL A 430 9.35 -0.65 -10.97
N LEU A 431 9.75 -1.17 -9.79
CA LEU A 431 8.83 -1.89 -8.91
C LEU A 431 7.66 -0.99 -8.49
N ARG A 432 7.92 0.29 -8.15
CA ARG A 432 6.88 1.26 -7.82
C ARG A 432 5.91 1.47 -8.98
N ALA A 433 6.39 1.57 -10.21
CA ALA A 433 5.52 1.73 -11.38
C ALA A 433 4.64 0.50 -11.65
N ILE A 434 5.20 -0.70 -11.51
CA ILE A 434 4.43 -1.96 -11.61
C ILE A 434 3.37 -2.00 -10.51
N CYS A 435 3.75 -1.68 -9.27
CA CYS A 435 2.85 -1.66 -8.12
C CYS A 435 1.69 -0.65 -8.30
N ALA A 436 1.96 0.54 -8.82
CA ALA A 436 0.94 1.55 -9.10
C ALA A 436 -0.06 1.14 -10.19
N SER A 437 0.31 0.13 -10.99
CA SER A 437 -0.48 -0.40 -12.10
C SER A 437 -1.39 -1.56 -11.68
N PHE A 438 -1.37 -1.99 -10.41
CA PHE A 438 -2.43 -2.84 -9.88
C PHE A 438 -3.70 -2.02 -9.61
N LYS A 439 -4.83 -2.69 -9.48
CA LYS A 439 -6.01 -2.07 -8.85
C LYS A 439 -5.67 -1.69 -7.41
N ARG A 440 -6.24 -0.58 -6.95
CA ARG A 440 -6.03 -0.09 -5.57
C ARG A 440 -6.47 -1.16 -4.58
N ASP A 441 -5.65 -1.34 -3.54
CA ASP A 441 -5.84 -2.32 -2.46
C ASP A 441 -5.73 -3.79 -2.90
N GLU A 442 -5.33 -4.06 -4.15
CA GLU A 442 -5.05 -5.39 -4.68
C GLU A 442 -3.54 -5.61 -4.92
N GLU A 443 -2.69 -4.67 -4.47
CA GLU A 443 -1.24 -4.76 -4.62
C GLU A 443 -0.65 -5.94 -3.79
N PRO A 444 0.28 -6.73 -4.35
CA PRO A 444 0.99 -7.74 -3.57
C PRO A 444 1.87 -7.13 -2.47
N ALA A 445 2.12 -7.91 -1.40
CA ALA A 445 2.88 -7.46 -0.23
C ALA A 445 4.29 -6.93 -0.57
N VAL A 446 4.92 -7.42 -1.66
CA VAL A 446 6.22 -6.94 -2.13
C VAL A 446 6.21 -5.45 -2.51
N CYS A 447 5.04 -4.88 -2.83
CA CYS A 447 4.88 -3.45 -3.13
C CYS A 447 5.12 -2.55 -1.91
N LEU A 448 4.99 -3.07 -0.69
CA LEU A 448 5.32 -2.33 0.54
C LEU A 448 6.83 -2.07 0.67
N ASN A 449 7.68 -2.77 -0.08
CA ASN A 449 9.13 -2.51 -0.08
C ASN A 449 9.51 -1.18 -0.75
N VAL A 450 8.58 -0.58 -1.51
CA VAL A 450 8.80 0.67 -2.27
C VAL A 450 7.73 1.72 -1.98
N SER A 451 6.87 1.47 -0.98
CA SER A 451 5.91 2.45 -0.49
C SER A 451 6.62 3.53 0.33
N ASP A 452 6.00 4.70 0.43
CA ASP A 452 6.46 5.73 1.33
C ASP A 452 6.13 5.32 2.79
N ASP A 453 6.98 5.68 3.76
CA ASP A 453 6.74 5.43 5.19
C ASP A 453 5.83 6.53 5.75
N ASP A 454 4.54 6.40 5.46
CA ASP A 454 3.49 7.32 5.87
C ASP A 454 3.07 7.13 7.32
N CYS A 455 3.50 6.05 7.97
CA CYS A 455 3.24 5.74 9.38
C CYS A 455 4.41 6.06 10.32
N ARG A 456 5.52 6.63 9.82
CA ARG A 456 6.62 7.13 10.64
C ARG A 456 6.12 8.08 11.74
N GLU A 457 6.67 7.98 12.95
CA GLU A 457 6.26 8.85 14.05
C GLU A 457 6.31 10.34 13.67
N GLY A 458 5.19 11.05 13.87
CA GLY A 458 5.03 12.47 13.52
C GLY A 458 4.72 12.75 12.05
N SER A 459 4.58 11.73 11.20
CA SER A 459 4.04 11.88 9.85
C SER A 459 2.55 12.25 9.87
N VAL A 460 2.01 12.59 8.68
CA VAL A 460 0.58 12.85 8.52
C VAL A 460 -0.24 11.60 8.83
N GLY A 461 0.18 10.41 8.39
CA GLY A 461 -0.53 9.17 8.64
C GLY A 461 -0.56 8.78 10.10
N ASP A 462 0.58 8.86 10.79
CA ASP A 462 0.70 8.62 12.23
C ASP A 462 -0.19 9.57 13.03
N ALA A 463 -0.10 10.88 12.76
CA ALA A 463 -0.91 11.89 13.43
C ALA A 463 -2.41 11.72 13.17
N THR A 464 -2.79 11.38 11.93
CA THR A 464 -4.19 11.19 11.55
C THR A 464 -4.79 9.98 12.24
N CYS A 465 -4.11 8.83 12.22
CA CYS A 465 -4.61 7.64 12.91
C CYS A 465 -4.66 7.82 14.42
N LYS A 466 -3.63 8.41 15.05
CA LYS A 466 -3.63 8.68 16.50
C LYS A 466 -4.76 9.59 16.97
N ALA A 467 -5.26 10.47 16.10
CA ALA A 467 -6.37 11.37 16.43
C ALA A 467 -7.75 10.69 16.39
N ASN A 468 -7.85 9.46 15.89
CA ASN A 468 -9.11 8.74 15.80
C ASN A 468 -9.66 8.37 17.18
N THR A 469 -10.98 8.52 17.34
CA THR A 469 -11.70 8.23 18.60
C THR A 469 -12.51 6.95 18.54
N ASP A 470 -12.56 6.28 17.38
CA ASP A 470 -13.29 5.04 17.12
C ASP A 470 -12.44 3.77 17.33
N GLY A 471 -11.23 3.92 17.89
CA GLY A 471 -10.29 2.83 18.15
C GLY A 471 -9.35 2.49 16.98
N MET A 472 -9.55 3.10 15.79
CA MET A 472 -8.64 2.94 14.65
C MET A 472 -7.37 3.80 14.81
N THR A 473 -6.59 3.54 15.85
CA THR A 473 -5.45 4.39 16.22
C THR A 473 -4.10 3.91 15.68
N LYS A 474 -4.03 2.69 15.14
CA LYS A 474 -2.80 2.14 14.56
C LYS A 474 -2.69 2.48 13.09
N CYS A 475 -1.61 3.17 12.71
CA CYS A 475 -1.28 3.42 11.31
C CYS A 475 -0.66 2.15 10.68
N VAL A 476 -1.09 1.81 9.47
CA VAL A 476 -0.53 0.74 8.64
C VAL A 476 -0.24 1.31 7.26
N ASP A 477 1.02 1.19 6.82
CA ASP A 477 1.41 1.63 5.48
C ASP A 477 0.71 0.80 4.40
N THR A 478 0.40 1.48 3.31
CA THR A 478 -0.14 0.90 2.09
C THR A 478 0.69 1.42 0.91
N PHE A 479 0.59 0.79 -0.26
CA PHE A 479 1.36 1.25 -1.41
C PHE A 479 1.04 2.71 -1.80
N GLY A 480 -0.24 3.10 -1.72
CA GLY A 480 -0.73 4.43 -2.09
C GLY A 480 -0.88 5.42 -0.93
N GLY A 481 -0.33 5.13 0.26
CA GLY A 481 -0.52 5.98 1.43
C GLY A 481 -0.50 5.20 2.74
N TYR A 482 -1.46 5.48 3.62
CA TYR A 482 -1.67 4.75 4.86
C TYR A 482 -3.16 4.42 5.06
N LYS A 483 -3.42 3.41 5.90
CA LYS A 483 -4.74 3.15 6.47
C LYS A 483 -4.67 3.06 7.98
N CYS A 484 -5.74 3.44 8.64
CA CYS A 484 -5.88 3.29 10.08
C CYS A 484 -6.55 1.95 10.40
N ALA A 485 -5.98 1.20 11.33
CA ALA A 485 -6.46 -0.09 11.83
C ALA A 485 -6.64 -0.01 13.34
N CYS A 486 -7.32 -1.01 13.93
CA CYS A 486 -7.50 -1.07 15.38
C CYS A 486 -6.16 -1.06 16.11
N GLY A 487 -6.01 -0.09 17.01
CA GLY A 487 -4.81 0.07 17.81
C GLY A 487 -4.84 -0.73 19.10
N ASN A 488 -3.86 -0.45 19.95
CA ASN A 488 -3.75 -1.11 21.25
C ASN A 488 -5.03 -0.87 22.08
N GLY A 489 -5.48 -1.91 22.77
CA GLY A 489 -6.73 -1.91 23.53
C GLY A 489 -8.00 -2.10 22.68
N PHE A 490 -7.85 -2.38 21.38
CA PHE A 490 -8.98 -2.68 20.50
C PHE A 490 -8.79 -3.95 19.68
N ILE A 491 -9.90 -4.61 19.35
CA ILE A 491 -9.95 -5.74 18.41
C ILE A 491 -10.88 -5.43 17.25
N GLY A 492 -10.47 -5.78 16.04
CA GLY A 492 -11.28 -5.62 14.84
C GLY A 492 -12.48 -6.56 14.82
N HIS A 493 -13.64 -6.03 14.47
CA HIS A 493 -14.89 -6.76 14.29
C HIS A 493 -15.61 -6.24 13.05
N THR A 494 -16.23 -7.13 12.27
CA THR A 494 -17.04 -6.71 11.12
C THR A 494 -18.49 -6.57 11.56
N ASP A 495 -19.05 -5.38 11.42
CA ASP A 495 -20.45 -5.14 11.74
C ASP A 495 -21.41 -5.76 10.70
N ALA A 496 -22.72 -5.66 10.96
CA ALA A 496 -23.76 -6.21 10.07
C ALA A 496 -23.78 -5.58 8.67
N SER A 497 -23.10 -4.44 8.46
CA SER A 497 -22.97 -3.77 7.17
C SER A 497 -21.72 -4.19 6.39
N GLY A 498 -20.87 -5.04 6.98
CA GLY A 498 -19.59 -5.44 6.39
C GLY A 498 -18.45 -4.47 6.68
N LYS A 499 -18.65 -3.46 7.53
CA LYS A 499 -17.62 -2.47 7.89
C LYS A 499 -16.81 -2.95 9.10
N GLU A 500 -15.49 -2.78 9.04
CA GLU A 500 -14.61 -3.01 10.19
C GLU A 500 -14.84 -1.93 11.26
N VAL A 501 -15.04 -2.36 12.50
CA VAL A 501 -15.19 -1.53 13.71
C VAL A 501 -14.28 -2.07 14.79
N CYS A 502 -13.76 -1.17 15.64
CA CYS A 502 -12.85 -1.54 16.72
C CYS A 502 -13.62 -1.66 18.04
N LEU A 503 -13.59 -2.84 18.64
CA LEU A 503 -14.22 -3.12 19.93
C LEU A 503 -13.19 -2.96 21.05
N ASN A 504 -13.56 -2.27 22.13
CA ASN A 504 -12.71 -2.14 23.32
C ASN A 504 -12.41 -3.52 23.90
N ILE A 505 -11.14 -3.82 24.11
CA ILE A 505 -10.70 -4.99 24.87
C ILE A 505 -10.82 -4.60 26.34
N ASN A 506 -11.36 -5.50 27.16
CA ASN A 506 -11.34 -5.32 28.60
C ASN A 506 -10.12 -6.03 29.17
N GLU A 507 -8.99 -5.35 29.25
CA GLU A 507 -7.73 -5.98 29.65
C GLU A 507 -7.76 -6.47 31.10
N CYS A 508 -8.55 -5.81 31.96
CA CYS A 508 -8.72 -6.23 33.35
C CYS A 508 -9.32 -7.64 33.50
N ILE A 509 -10.09 -8.10 32.51
CA ILE A 509 -10.76 -9.41 32.51
C ILE A 509 -10.09 -10.37 31.52
N SER A 510 -9.66 -9.90 30.35
CA SER A 510 -9.12 -10.76 29.29
C SER A 510 -7.64 -11.12 29.48
N THR A 511 -6.91 -10.36 30.28
CA THR A 511 -5.47 -10.56 30.51
C THR A 511 -5.26 -11.38 31.78
N GLN A 512 -4.27 -12.28 31.77
CA GLN A 512 -3.92 -13.01 32.99
C GLN A 512 -3.29 -12.05 34.00
N ALA A 513 -3.50 -12.30 35.30
CA ALA A 513 -2.96 -11.44 36.36
C ALA A 513 -1.42 -11.30 36.32
N ALA A 514 -0.70 -12.27 35.76
CA ALA A 514 0.76 -12.20 35.60
C ALA A 514 1.22 -11.20 34.52
N ASP A 515 0.35 -10.87 33.57
CA ASP A 515 0.65 -10.01 32.43
C ASP A 515 0.08 -8.59 32.59
N LEU A 516 -0.71 -8.35 33.64
CA LEU A 516 -1.15 -7.01 34.05
C LEU A 516 -0.06 -6.30 34.85
N ASP A 517 -0.05 -4.96 34.83
CA ASP A 517 0.85 -4.17 35.67
C ASP A 517 0.72 -4.61 37.15
N PRO A 518 1.83 -4.89 37.87
CA PRO A 518 1.81 -5.26 39.28
C PRO A 518 1.02 -4.30 40.19
N LYS A 519 0.90 -3.03 39.79
CA LYS A 519 0.09 -2.01 40.47
C LYS A 519 -1.41 -2.30 40.43
N CYS A 520 -1.87 -3.14 39.51
CA CYS A 520 -3.26 -3.57 39.39
C CYS A 520 -3.54 -4.88 40.13
N THR A 521 -2.51 -5.63 40.57
CA THR A 521 -2.65 -7.02 41.09
C THR A 521 -2.21 -7.20 42.54
N CYS A 522 -1.81 -6.13 43.21
CA CYS A 522 -1.61 -6.05 44.66
C CYS A 522 -2.90 -6.28 45.49
N ASP A 523 -2.72 -6.48 46.81
CA ASP A 523 -3.82 -6.82 47.73
C ASP A 523 -4.96 -5.78 47.74
N ARG A 524 -4.62 -4.49 47.81
CA ARG A 524 -5.57 -3.36 47.85
C ARG A 524 -5.42 -2.40 46.66
N CYS A 525 -5.51 -2.94 45.45
CA CYS A 525 -5.64 -2.14 44.22
C CYS A 525 -6.77 -2.67 43.33
N ALA A 526 -7.14 -1.92 42.30
CA ALA A 526 -8.11 -2.36 41.32
C ALA A 526 -7.62 -2.00 39.90
N CYS A 527 -7.90 -2.89 38.96
CA CYS A 527 -7.79 -2.60 37.54
C CYS A 527 -9.10 -1.95 37.10
N GLN A 528 -9.03 -0.72 36.60
CA GLN A 528 -10.15 0.00 36.01
C GLN A 528 -10.06 -0.07 34.50
N ASP A 529 -11.04 -0.71 33.88
CA ASP A 529 -11.17 -0.76 32.43
C ASP A 529 -11.50 0.63 31.88
N THR A 530 -10.81 1.05 30.82
CA THR A 530 -11.00 2.34 30.15
C THR A 530 -11.09 2.13 28.64
N ILE A 531 -11.54 3.14 27.90
CA ILE A 531 -11.55 3.04 26.44
C ILE A 531 -10.10 3.07 25.93
N GLY A 532 -9.67 2.01 25.25
CA GLY A 532 -8.34 1.86 24.67
C GLY A 532 -7.26 1.39 25.65
N GLY A 533 -7.62 0.88 26.82
CA GLY A 533 -6.68 0.34 27.81
C GLY A 533 -7.25 0.29 29.22
N TYR A 534 -6.37 0.30 30.23
CA TYR A 534 -6.78 0.23 31.63
C TYR A 534 -5.96 1.18 32.53
N GLN A 535 -6.48 1.46 33.71
CA GLN A 535 -5.82 2.23 34.76
C GLN A 535 -5.71 1.41 36.05
N CYS A 536 -4.58 1.53 36.76
CA CYS A 536 -4.42 0.91 38.08
C CYS A 536 -4.73 1.91 39.18
N ILE A 537 -5.69 1.55 40.05
CA ILE A 537 -6.01 2.30 41.27
C ILE A 537 -5.24 1.64 42.41
N GLU A 538 -4.22 2.33 42.91
CA GLU A 538 -3.34 1.84 43.98
C GLU A 538 -3.80 2.30 45.37
N ASN A 539 -3.42 1.56 46.41
CA ASN A 539 -3.63 1.93 47.82
C ASN A 539 -5.09 2.26 48.16
N ILE A 540 -6.02 1.43 47.69
CA ILE A 540 -7.44 1.57 48.00
C ILE A 540 -7.60 1.49 49.52
N LYS A 541 -8.18 2.55 50.09
CA LYS A 541 -8.33 2.71 51.54
C LYS A 541 -9.13 1.55 52.13
N ASP A 542 -8.74 1.10 53.32
CA ASP A 542 -9.53 0.20 54.15
C ASP A 542 -10.31 1.04 55.18
N GLU A 543 -11.54 1.40 54.85
CA GLU A 543 -12.36 2.23 55.74
C GLU A 543 -12.82 1.46 56.98
N CYS A 544 -12.87 0.13 56.94
CA CYS A 544 -13.19 -0.67 58.13
C CYS A 544 -12.02 -0.71 59.11
N ALA A 545 -10.77 -0.72 58.64
CA ALA A 545 -9.61 -0.54 59.51
C ALA A 545 -9.57 0.85 60.16
N ASP A 546 -10.11 1.87 59.48
CA ASP A 546 -10.16 3.25 59.95
C ASP A 546 -11.50 3.59 60.64
N ASN A 547 -11.57 3.38 61.96
CA ASN A 547 -12.77 3.66 62.75
C ASN A 547 -14.02 2.90 62.26
N GLU A 548 -13.82 1.68 61.76
CA GLU A 548 -14.91 0.74 61.43
C GLU A 548 -15.90 1.31 60.42
N GLY A 549 -15.44 2.19 59.52
CA GLY A 549 -16.26 2.88 58.51
C GLY A 549 -17.33 3.80 59.09
N GLY A 550 -17.34 4.04 60.41
CA GLY A 550 -18.47 4.66 61.10
C GLY A 550 -19.69 3.74 61.27
N CYS A 551 -19.53 2.44 60.98
CA CYS A 551 -20.54 1.41 61.24
C CYS A 551 -20.66 1.10 62.74
N TRP A 552 -21.74 0.40 63.10
CA TRP A 552 -21.98 -0.01 64.49
C TRP A 552 -20.87 -0.95 64.99
N THR A 553 -20.47 -0.77 66.25
CA THR A 553 -19.54 -1.65 66.96
C THR A 553 -20.09 -2.00 68.35
N GLY A 554 -19.77 -3.19 68.83
CA GLY A 554 -20.13 -3.65 70.17
C GLY A 554 -19.12 -4.64 70.75
N GLU A 555 -18.89 -4.57 72.05
CA GLU A 555 -18.00 -5.50 72.77
C GLU A 555 -18.84 -6.61 73.41
N PHE A 556 -18.56 -7.87 73.04
CA PHE A 556 -19.26 -9.04 73.56
C PHE A 556 -18.28 -10.04 74.16
N THR A 557 -18.73 -10.83 75.13
CA THR A 557 -17.92 -11.91 75.70
C THR A 557 -18.35 -13.21 75.03
N VAL A 558 -17.43 -13.84 74.29
CA VAL A 558 -17.63 -15.14 73.64
C VAL A 558 -16.59 -16.13 74.18
N ASN A 559 -17.03 -17.25 74.74
CA ASN A 559 -16.20 -18.28 75.38
C ASN A 559 -15.24 -17.70 76.43
N GLY A 560 -15.73 -16.77 77.23
CA GLY A 560 -14.96 -16.08 78.28
C GLY A 560 -13.91 -15.08 77.77
N LYS A 561 -13.85 -14.80 76.47
CA LYS A 561 -12.98 -13.78 75.88
C LYS A 561 -13.80 -12.60 75.38
N LYS A 562 -13.36 -11.38 75.71
CA LYS A 562 -13.91 -10.14 75.15
C LYS A 562 -13.52 -10.05 73.66
N LYS A 563 -14.51 -9.89 72.79
CA LYS A 563 -14.36 -9.73 71.34
C LYS A 563 -15.10 -8.47 70.92
N LEU A 564 -14.40 -7.58 70.20
CA LEU A 564 -15.03 -6.45 69.53
C LEU A 564 -15.66 -6.98 68.24
N VAL A 565 -16.93 -6.65 68.02
CA VAL A 565 -17.69 -7.01 66.83
C VAL A 565 -18.07 -5.73 66.12
N SER A 566 -17.81 -5.68 64.81
CA SER A 566 -18.12 -4.56 63.93
C SER A 566 -19.12 -4.98 62.88
N ALA A 567 -20.00 -4.05 62.49
CA ALA A 567 -20.88 -4.20 61.33
C ALA A 567 -20.20 -3.74 60.03
N CYS A 568 -18.95 -3.29 60.07
CA CYS A 568 -18.23 -2.87 58.87
C CYS A 568 -17.77 -4.10 58.07
N GLN A 569 -18.24 -4.17 56.83
CA GLN A 569 -17.79 -5.15 55.85
C GLN A 569 -17.04 -4.42 54.74
N ASP A 570 -15.78 -4.80 54.51
CA ASP A 570 -14.99 -4.29 53.40
C ASP A 570 -15.64 -4.69 52.06
N ASN A 571 -15.86 -3.69 51.20
CA ASN A 571 -16.53 -3.85 49.91
C ASN A 571 -15.52 -3.86 48.74
N LEU A 572 -14.23 -4.04 49.02
CA LEU A 572 -13.15 -4.05 48.04
C LEU A 572 -13.40 -5.01 46.86
N ALA A 573 -14.02 -6.17 47.09
CA ALA A 573 -14.32 -7.13 46.02
C ALA A 573 -15.33 -6.59 44.99
N GLU A 574 -16.38 -5.93 45.44
CA GLU A 574 -17.36 -5.29 44.54
C GLU A 574 -16.77 -4.05 43.87
N TYR A 575 -15.94 -3.29 44.58
CA TYR A 575 -15.20 -2.17 44.02
C TYR A 575 -14.28 -2.63 42.88
N LYS A 576 -13.54 -3.73 43.08
CA LYS A 576 -12.70 -4.37 42.06
C LYS A 576 -13.52 -4.85 40.85
N ASP A 577 -14.67 -5.51 41.06
CA ASP A 577 -15.54 -5.94 39.94
C ASP A 577 -16.11 -4.73 39.17
N ALA A 578 -16.57 -3.69 39.88
CA ALA A 578 -17.07 -2.48 39.26
C ALA A 578 -16.00 -1.77 38.42
N ALA A 579 -14.77 -1.64 38.96
CA ALA A 579 -13.63 -1.07 38.26
C ALA A 579 -13.28 -1.88 37.01
N SER A 580 -13.21 -3.22 37.14
CA SER A 580 -12.87 -4.10 36.02
C SER A 580 -13.87 -4.05 34.88
N ARG A 581 -15.10 -3.55 35.10
CA ARG A 581 -16.15 -3.40 34.08
C ARG A 581 -16.32 -1.94 33.62
N GLY A 582 -15.41 -1.04 34.00
CA GLY A 582 -15.46 0.37 33.63
C GLY A 582 -16.67 1.12 34.21
N LYS A 583 -17.27 0.62 35.30
CA LYS A 583 -18.41 1.31 35.93
C LYS A 583 -17.96 2.56 36.69
N PRO A 584 -18.80 3.60 36.82
CA PRO A 584 -18.49 4.78 37.63
C PRO A 584 -18.25 4.41 39.11
N LEU A 585 -17.03 4.62 39.59
CA LEU A 585 -16.60 4.21 40.94
C LEU A 585 -17.08 5.14 42.05
N ASP A 586 -17.48 6.37 41.73
CA ASP A 586 -18.02 7.35 42.69
C ASP A 586 -19.30 6.86 43.40
N SER A 587 -19.98 5.87 42.81
CA SER A 587 -21.22 5.29 43.34
C SER A 587 -21.01 3.97 44.09
N VAL A 588 -19.76 3.52 44.23
CA VAL A 588 -19.42 2.24 44.86
C VAL A 588 -18.68 2.52 46.15
N ASP A 589 -19.40 2.39 47.27
CA ASP A 589 -18.82 2.56 48.59
C ASP A 589 -17.72 1.51 48.86
N LEU A 590 -16.63 1.91 49.53
CA LEU A 590 -15.51 1.03 49.89
C LEU A 590 -15.85 0.09 51.06
N HIS A 591 -16.92 0.38 51.80
CA HIS A 591 -17.42 -0.48 52.86
C HIS A 591 -18.95 -0.50 52.87
N LYS A 592 -19.52 -1.50 53.52
CA LYS A 592 -20.96 -1.59 53.81
C LYS A 592 -21.17 -1.84 55.29
N CYS A 593 -22.15 -1.17 55.89
CA CYS A 593 -22.59 -1.48 57.25
C CYS A 593 -23.65 -2.60 57.21
N HIS A 594 -23.22 -3.84 57.42
CA HIS A 594 -24.09 -5.01 57.51
C HIS A 594 -23.81 -5.79 58.79
N CYS A 595 -24.85 -6.11 59.55
CA CYS A 595 -24.68 -6.87 60.78
C CYS A 595 -24.09 -8.26 60.48
N PRO A 596 -23.12 -8.74 61.30
CA PRO A 596 -22.55 -10.07 61.11
C PRO A 596 -23.60 -11.18 61.22
N PRO A 597 -23.37 -12.39 60.67
CA PRO A 597 -24.37 -13.45 60.58
C PRO A 597 -25.09 -13.83 61.89
N CYS A 598 -24.40 -13.78 63.03
CA CYS A 598 -24.98 -14.06 64.36
C CYS A 598 -25.80 -12.92 64.97
N PHE A 599 -25.94 -11.80 64.25
CA PHE A 599 -26.62 -10.60 64.71
C PHE A 599 -27.76 -10.23 63.77
N THR A 600 -28.79 -9.60 64.32
CA THR A 600 -29.88 -8.99 63.55
C THR A 600 -29.81 -7.49 63.65
N GLU A 601 -30.15 -6.83 62.55
CA GLU A 601 -30.31 -5.38 62.52
C GLU A 601 -31.52 -4.96 63.35
N PHE A 602 -31.29 -4.08 64.31
CA PHE A 602 -32.28 -3.48 65.18
C PHE A 602 -32.17 -1.96 65.08
N GLN A 603 -33.29 -1.28 64.93
CA GLN A 603 -33.31 0.18 64.88
C GLN A 603 -33.60 0.72 66.27
N ALA A 604 -32.62 1.40 66.87
CA ALA A 604 -32.80 2.04 68.16
C ALA A 604 -33.77 3.23 68.06
N ALA A 605 -34.34 3.63 69.19
CA ALA A 605 -35.37 4.68 69.26
C ALA A 605 -34.88 6.08 68.82
N ASP A 606 -33.56 6.27 68.70
CA ASP A 606 -32.89 7.46 68.19
C ASP A 606 -32.62 7.41 66.66
N GLY A 607 -33.04 6.32 66.00
CA GLY A 607 -32.88 6.10 64.56
C GLY A 607 -31.58 5.43 64.14
N LYS A 608 -30.65 5.13 65.06
CA LYS A 608 -29.39 4.43 64.75
C LYS A 608 -29.60 2.93 64.56
N LYS A 609 -28.87 2.35 63.61
CA LYS A 609 -28.83 0.90 63.37
C LYS A 609 -27.87 0.24 64.35
N GLU A 610 -28.36 -0.70 65.13
CA GLU A 610 -27.59 -1.51 66.07
C GLU A 610 -27.69 -2.98 65.70
N CYS A 611 -26.62 -3.74 65.93
CA CYS A 611 -26.64 -5.18 65.70
C CYS A 611 -26.83 -5.90 67.03
N VAL A 612 -27.96 -6.61 67.19
CA VAL A 612 -28.27 -7.36 68.41
C VAL A 612 -28.04 -8.86 68.18
N PRO A 613 -27.43 -9.60 69.13
CA PRO A 613 -27.23 -11.04 68.99
C PRO A 613 -28.56 -11.78 68.76
N LYS A 614 -28.59 -12.69 67.78
CA LYS A 614 -29.75 -13.58 67.52
C LYS A 614 -29.98 -14.58 68.66
N CYS A 615 -28.91 -14.94 69.35
CA CYS A 615 -28.85 -15.91 70.45
C CYS A 615 -27.58 -15.67 71.30
N ASP A 616 -27.36 -16.52 72.29
CA ASP A 616 -26.10 -16.57 73.02
C ASP A 616 -24.94 -16.90 72.05
N LEU A 617 -23.98 -15.98 71.98
CA LEU A 617 -22.89 -16.01 71.01
C LEU A 617 -21.93 -17.19 71.23
N ASP A 618 -21.93 -17.80 72.42
CA ASP A 618 -21.17 -19.04 72.70
C ASP A 618 -21.69 -20.24 71.91
N TYR A 619 -22.93 -20.14 71.41
CA TYR A 619 -23.61 -21.21 70.69
C TYR A 619 -24.03 -20.80 69.27
N CYS A 620 -23.51 -19.67 68.77
CA CYS A 620 -23.73 -19.27 67.39
C CYS A 620 -22.57 -19.73 66.49
N ASP A 621 -22.90 -20.42 65.40
CA ASP A 621 -21.93 -20.71 64.34
C ASP A 621 -21.63 -19.42 63.56
N GLU A 622 -20.43 -18.88 63.76
CA GLU A 622 -20.03 -17.56 63.27
C GLU A 622 -20.11 -17.41 61.73
N PRO A 623 -19.69 -18.41 60.91
CA PRO A 623 -19.83 -18.33 59.45
C PRO A 623 -21.27 -18.39 58.94
N THR A 624 -22.14 -19.19 59.55
CA THR A 624 -23.51 -19.42 59.04
C THR A 624 -24.59 -18.60 59.74
N GLY A 625 -24.30 -18.07 60.93
CA GLY A 625 -25.26 -17.34 61.76
C GLY A 625 -26.35 -18.22 62.38
N VAL A 626 -26.14 -19.55 62.42
CA VAL A 626 -27.08 -20.52 62.98
C VAL A 626 -26.86 -20.69 64.48
N CYS A 627 -27.93 -20.62 65.26
CA CYS A 627 -27.89 -20.76 66.72
C CYS A 627 -28.13 -22.20 67.16
N HIS A 628 -27.31 -22.69 68.09
CA HIS A 628 -27.45 -23.97 68.76
C HIS A 628 -27.93 -23.80 70.20
N GLU A 629 -28.59 -24.82 70.76
CA GLU A 629 -29.06 -24.77 72.15
C GLU A 629 -27.95 -25.14 73.14
N ALA A 630 -27.90 -24.43 74.28
CA ALA A 630 -26.95 -24.70 75.37
C ALA A 630 -27.25 -26.05 76.06
N PRO A 631 -26.23 -26.84 76.45
CA PRO A 631 -26.44 -28.13 77.10
C PRO A 631 -27.01 -27.93 78.51
N GLY A 632 -28.31 -28.20 78.69
CA GLY A 632 -28.96 -28.27 80.01
C GLY A 632 -30.21 -27.40 80.23
N SER A 633 -30.67 -26.62 79.24
CA SER A 633 -31.94 -25.90 79.36
C SER A 633 -33.11 -26.79 78.89
N THR A 634 -33.85 -27.35 79.84
CA THR A 634 -35.15 -28.01 79.57
C THR A 634 -36.24 -26.95 79.51
N SER A 635 -36.70 -26.62 78.30
CA SER A 635 -38.01 -26.01 78.10
C SER A 635 -38.87 -26.89 77.20
N SER A 636 -40.16 -26.89 77.51
CA SER A 636 -41.18 -27.86 77.13
C SER A 636 -41.29 -28.10 75.63
N GLY A 637 -40.92 -29.31 75.20
CA GLY A 637 -41.19 -29.82 73.86
C GLY A 637 -42.67 -29.77 73.52
N THR A 638 -43.04 -28.85 72.64
CA THR A 638 -44.27 -28.95 71.85
C THR A 638 -44.00 -29.95 70.72
N ALA A 639 -44.34 -31.21 70.99
CA ALA A 639 -44.80 -32.21 70.03
C ALA A 639 -44.31 -32.06 68.56
N GLY A 640 -43.07 -32.46 68.29
CA GLY A 640 -42.53 -32.59 66.92
C GLY A 640 -43.31 -33.55 65.99
N TRP A 641 -44.31 -34.28 66.49
CA TRP A 641 -45.19 -35.11 65.67
C TRP A 641 -46.27 -34.31 64.92
N ALA A 642 -46.61 -33.09 65.34
CA ALA A 642 -47.63 -32.27 64.68
C ALA A 642 -47.14 -31.63 63.36
N VAL A 643 -45.85 -31.26 63.29
CA VAL A 643 -45.25 -30.68 62.07
C VAL A 643 -45.03 -31.75 61.00
N VAL A 644 -44.70 -32.98 61.40
CA VAL A 644 -44.57 -34.11 60.46
C VAL A 644 -45.91 -34.43 59.79
N LEU A 645 -47.04 -34.36 60.50
CA LEU A 645 -48.36 -34.57 59.89
C LEU A 645 -48.79 -33.45 58.93
N ILE A 646 -48.41 -32.20 59.20
CA ILE A 646 -48.69 -31.07 58.30
C ILE A 646 -47.79 -31.13 57.06
N VAL A 647 -46.51 -31.49 57.21
CA VAL A 647 -45.58 -31.63 56.08
C VAL A 647 -45.93 -32.84 55.21
N PHE A 648 -46.30 -33.99 55.79
CA PHE A 648 -46.80 -35.13 55.01
C PHE A 648 -48.19 -34.84 54.38
N GLY A 649 -49.05 -34.08 55.05
CA GLY A 649 -50.31 -33.59 54.47
C GLY A 649 -50.09 -32.68 53.27
N CYS A 650 -49.21 -31.68 53.39
CA CYS A 650 -48.86 -30.76 52.31
C CYS A 650 -48.12 -31.46 51.16
N LEU A 651 -47.21 -32.40 51.44
CA LEU A 651 -46.53 -33.19 50.42
C LEU A 651 -47.50 -34.10 49.66
N SER A 652 -48.50 -34.69 50.35
CA SER A 652 -49.53 -35.49 49.69
C SER A 652 -50.45 -34.64 48.79
N ALA A 653 -50.79 -33.42 49.19
CA ALA A 653 -51.57 -32.49 48.38
C ALA A 653 -50.79 -31.97 47.15
N VAL A 654 -49.50 -31.66 47.30
CA VAL A 654 -48.62 -31.24 46.19
C VAL A 654 -48.36 -32.39 45.22
N ALA A 655 -48.22 -33.63 45.70
CA ALA A 655 -48.08 -34.81 44.85
C ALA A 655 -49.35 -35.11 44.04
N VAL A 656 -50.55 -34.95 44.62
CA VAL A 656 -51.83 -35.15 43.91
C VAL A 656 -52.08 -34.03 42.89
N ALA A 657 -51.77 -32.78 43.23
CA ALA A 657 -51.87 -31.64 42.29
C ALA A 657 -50.83 -31.75 41.15
N GLY A 658 -49.61 -32.17 41.46
CA GLY A 658 -48.54 -32.43 40.49
C GLY A 658 -48.86 -33.60 39.56
N TYR A 659 -49.44 -34.70 40.08
CA TYR A 659 -49.86 -35.84 39.26
C TYR A 659 -51.06 -35.50 38.36
N ALA A 660 -51.99 -34.65 38.82
CA ALA A 660 -53.09 -34.13 38.00
C ALA A 660 -52.58 -33.19 36.89
N ALA A 661 -51.65 -32.28 37.20
CA ALA A 661 -51.01 -31.40 36.22
C ALA A 661 -50.17 -32.19 35.20
N TYR A 662 -49.42 -33.19 35.64
CA TYR A 662 -48.63 -34.09 34.78
C TYR A 662 -49.53 -34.92 33.84
N ARG A 663 -50.66 -35.45 34.33
CA ARG A 663 -51.63 -36.17 33.48
C ARG A 663 -52.40 -35.27 32.50
N LEU A 664 -52.59 -33.99 32.82
CA LEU A 664 -53.19 -33.03 31.90
C LEU A 664 -52.19 -32.54 30.84
N ARG A 665 -50.90 -32.39 31.18
CA ARG A 665 -49.84 -31.91 30.26
C ARG A 665 -49.38 -32.95 29.24
N ILE A 666 -49.44 -34.24 29.58
CA ILE A 666 -49.07 -35.35 28.67
C ILE A 666 -50.15 -35.66 27.61
N ARG A 667 -51.40 -35.21 27.82
CA ARG A 667 -52.46 -35.30 26.79
C ARG A 667 -52.36 -34.20 25.71
N SER A 668 -51.54 -33.16 25.91
CA SER A 668 -51.41 -32.03 24.99
C SER A 668 -50.00 -31.87 24.37
N ALA A 669 -49.09 -32.83 24.57
CA ALA A 669 -47.75 -32.80 24.00
C ALA A 669 -47.50 -34.07 23.17
N MET A 670 -48.23 -34.19 22.07
CA MET A 670 -47.94 -35.13 20.99
C MET A 670 -47.91 -34.32 19.70
N HIS A 671 -46.72 -34.32 19.07
CA HIS A 671 -46.34 -33.77 17.75
C HIS A 671 -46.11 -32.26 17.59
N GLN A 672 -44.82 -31.91 17.53
CA GLN A 672 -44.10 -31.18 16.46
C GLN A 672 -42.71 -30.81 17.05
N GLU A 673 -41.60 -31.41 16.62
CA GLU A 673 -40.70 -30.89 15.57
C GLU A 673 -40.39 -29.38 15.73
N ILE A 674 -39.18 -28.82 15.69
CA ILE A 674 -37.83 -29.23 15.26
C ILE A 674 -36.86 -28.09 15.67
N ARG A 675 -35.57 -28.43 15.86
CA ARG A 675 -34.33 -27.62 15.71
C ARG A 675 -34.35 -26.10 15.97
N ALA A 676 -33.68 -25.72 17.06
CA ALA A 676 -32.67 -24.66 17.06
C ALA A 676 -31.72 -24.96 18.24
N ILE A 677 -30.43 -24.69 18.12
CA ILE A 677 -29.37 -24.98 19.11
C ILE A 677 -28.81 -26.42 19.01
N MET A 678 -28.21 -26.75 17.86
CA MET A 678 -26.96 -27.53 17.80
C MET A 678 -26.44 -27.51 16.35
N ALA A 679 -25.70 -26.45 16.03
CA ALA A 679 -24.94 -26.36 14.79
C ALA A 679 -23.75 -25.41 14.98
N GLN A 680 -22.81 -25.81 15.83
CA GLN A 680 -21.39 -25.49 15.72
C GLN A 680 -20.69 -26.71 16.32
N TYR A 681 -19.62 -27.18 15.66
CA TYR A 681 -18.96 -28.50 15.80
C TYR A 681 -19.55 -29.62 14.93
N MET A 682 -19.30 -29.57 13.62
CA MET A 682 -18.36 -30.51 12.97
C MET A 682 -18.30 -30.31 11.44
N PRO A 683 -17.14 -30.63 10.82
CA PRO A 683 -16.81 -30.31 9.44
C PRO A 683 -17.39 -31.33 8.46
N LEU A 684 -17.56 -30.92 7.19
CA LEU A 684 -17.90 -31.81 6.09
C LEU A 684 -16.70 -31.98 5.16
N GLU A 685 -16.16 -33.19 5.13
CA GLU A 685 -15.56 -33.76 3.93
C GLU A 685 -16.54 -34.77 3.32
N ASN A 686 -16.62 -34.68 1.99
CA ASN A 686 -16.82 -35.74 1.01
C ASN A 686 -18.18 -36.48 0.85
N GLN A 687 -18.70 -36.23 -0.36
CA GLN A 687 -19.10 -37.19 -1.40
C GLN A 687 -20.45 -37.91 -1.36
N GLU A 688 -21.04 -37.88 -2.57
CA GLU A 688 -21.99 -38.83 -3.17
C GLU A 688 -23.39 -38.81 -2.57
N GLY A 689 -24.48 -38.65 -3.33
CA GLY A 689 -24.76 -38.90 -4.73
C GLY A 689 -26.23 -39.32 -4.79
N MET A 690 -26.85 -39.18 -5.97
CA MET A 690 -28.16 -39.76 -6.33
C MET A 690 -29.39 -39.18 -5.61
N GLU A 691 -30.57 -39.05 -6.19
CA GLU A 691 -31.13 -39.14 -7.54
C GLU A 691 -32.64 -38.94 -7.32
N ASN A 692 -33.36 -38.45 -8.33
CA ASN A 692 -34.82 -38.53 -8.48
C ASN A 692 -35.65 -37.72 -7.47
N GLY A 693 -36.74 -37.07 -7.83
CA GLY A 693 -37.67 -37.20 -8.95
C GLY A 693 -38.95 -36.60 -8.38
N GLU A 694 -39.46 -35.54 -8.99
CA GLU A 694 -40.59 -35.67 -9.91
C GLU A 694 -41.91 -35.25 -9.24
N ALA A 695 -42.40 -34.13 -9.78
CA ALA A 695 -43.77 -33.90 -10.21
C ALA A 695 -44.87 -33.44 -9.24
N ASP A 696 -45.59 -32.50 -9.85
CA ASP A 696 -47.03 -32.25 -9.78
C ASP A 696 -47.50 -31.44 -8.56
N GLY A 697 -48.19 -30.31 -8.74
CA GLY A 697 -48.76 -29.72 -9.94
C GLY A 697 -49.70 -28.60 -9.51
N LYS A 698 -49.99 -27.71 -10.46
CA LYS A 698 -51.30 -27.06 -10.72
C LYS A 698 -52.11 -26.64 -9.47
N ASN A 699 -52.59 -25.42 -9.34
CA ASN A 699 -53.18 -24.57 -10.37
C ASN A 699 -53.75 -23.34 -9.68
N HIS A 700 -53.77 -22.23 -10.43
CA HIS A 700 -54.79 -21.18 -10.40
C HIS A 700 -54.97 -20.36 -9.11
N SER A 701 -55.36 -19.09 -9.13
CA SER A 701 -55.52 -18.03 -10.13
C SER A 701 -56.38 -16.99 -9.40
N SER A 702 -56.07 -15.70 -9.57
CA SER A 702 -56.89 -14.48 -9.29
C SER A 702 -56.06 -13.51 -8.47
N GLN A 703 -55.45 -12.49 -9.08
CA GLN A 703 -56.00 -11.30 -9.74
C GLN A 703 -55.91 -10.08 -8.81
N LEU A 704 -55.17 -9.08 -9.31
CA LEU A 704 -55.39 -7.63 -9.23
C LEU A 704 -55.31 -7.04 -7.81
N VAL A 705 -54.41 -6.09 -7.52
CA VAL A 705 -54.06 -4.86 -8.26
C VAL A 705 -52.56 -4.61 -8.23
#